data_AF-A0A250ING7-F1
#
_entry.id   AF-A0A250ING7-F1
#
_cell.length_a   1.000
_cell.length_b   1.000
_cell.length_c   1.000
_cell.angle_alpha   90.00
_cell.angle_beta   90.00
_cell.angle_gamma   90.00
#
_symmetry.space_group_name_H-M   'P 1'
#
loop_
_entity.id
_entity.type
_entity.pdbx_description
1 polymer ?
#
loop_
_entity_poly.entity_id
_entity_poly.type
_entity_poly.pdbx_seq_one_letter_code
_entity_poly.pdbx_strand_id
1 'polypeptide(L)'
;MVFSKHSLLLKLLVLTLLAPVHTALAANADWMRWLPDSTSLASLSIPGTHDTMANQADSASAFELPWVLTQTEELRPQLDSGIRALDIRARHIGDRFTIHHGAYYLQANFDDVLSTTVQFLKDHPGETILMRVQQEHTEEFCTRSFIDTFRWYRDQPAYSPFIWRGTTIPTLGAVRGKIVILDGFSSGAHGINWWSLDIQDAWEESNTDAKWNLVRNHLNAADEGPRDRMYVNFMSASNVMNGNCADPFPMYGTPRCIATRLNAEAHNYLVDGDGQRTGLLMADFPQQWLPDAIIPLNAQGGIPSLRSENGQYQSGTTLEYGIDRPGQDYMVFALRESRPELCRSACFADAPRCKAFTYVAPGIQVLQAMCYLKSGIPAPQFNAHTVAGTPMSQPKRGLFSGLVETNVNRPGMDYRYFVMKEARPELCREACRNESNLCKSFTYVRPGSKSAEPMCVLKSGVPAPVPDPECDSGVNPSTTRKYTAVGTSLELDIDRGGQDYRAFEMQDARPEVCREACFNESNRCKSFTYVKPGYLGTQARCYLKSGIPSPTINSNTISGTTLSNRDTGLVSGWIETNVDRGGQDYRNFELQEARPESCREACIAEAPLCKAFTYVKPGFNGYPARCYLKSGVPAPTPSAGCDSGVIDKL
;
A
#
# COMPACT_ATOMS: atom_id res chain seq x y z
N MET A 1 -39.28 -66.52 -14.16
CA MET A 1 -38.28 -66.27 -15.22
C MET A 1 -37.33 -65.21 -14.71
N VAL A 2 -36.05 -65.56 -14.72
CA VAL A 2 -34.87 -64.78 -14.31
C VAL A 2 -34.43 -63.88 -15.46
N PHE A 3 -34.04 -62.63 -15.23
CA PHE A 3 -32.95 -61.89 -15.92
C PHE A 3 -32.60 -60.67 -15.04
N SER A 4 -31.44 -60.46 -14.40
CA SER A 4 -30.00 -60.66 -14.68
C SER A 4 -29.28 -59.37 -15.12
N LYS A 5 -28.47 -58.83 -14.18
CA LYS A 5 -27.12 -58.23 -14.28
C LYS A 5 -26.73 -57.37 -15.50
N HIS A 6 -26.47 -56.09 -15.20
CA HIS A 6 -25.24 -55.32 -15.47
C HIS A 6 -24.36 -55.70 -16.70
N SER A 7 -24.19 -54.75 -17.64
CA SER A 7 -22.85 -54.30 -18.05
C SER A 7 -22.88 -52.94 -18.79
N LEU A 8 -21.95 -52.09 -18.35
CA LEU A 8 -21.37 -50.85 -18.86
C LEU A 8 -21.56 -50.50 -20.34
N LEU A 9 -21.98 -49.25 -20.61
CA LEU A 9 -21.21 -48.23 -21.37
C LEU A 9 -22.08 -46.98 -21.62
N LEU A 10 -22.05 -45.99 -20.71
CA LEU A 10 -22.17 -44.57 -21.08
C LEU A 10 -21.68 -43.68 -19.93
N LYS A 11 -20.36 -43.56 -19.79
CA LYS A 11 -19.71 -42.39 -19.20
C LYS A 11 -19.32 -41.48 -20.36
N LEU A 12 -20.09 -40.43 -20.63
CA LEU A 12 -19.56 -39.26 -21.31
C LEU A 12 -20.27 -38.01 -20.79
N LEU A 13 -19.48 -37.21 -20.06
CA LEU A 13 -19.59 -35.80 -19.72
C LEU A 13 -20.97 -35.12 -19.90
N VAL A 14 -21.65 -34.88 -18.78
CA VAL A 14 -22.28 -33.59 -18.51
C VAL A 14 -21.53 -32.98 -17.34
N LEU A 15 -20.38 -32.37 -17.65
CA LEU A 15 -19.74 -31.47 -16.70
C LEU A 15 -20.54 -30.18 -16.78
N THR A 16 -21.37 -29.99 -15.77
CA THR A 16 -22.08 -28.77 -15.44
C THR A 16 -21.18 -27.55 -15.59
N LEU A 17 -21.47 -26.71 -16.58
CA LEU A 17 -21.12 -25.28 -16.57
C LEU A 17 -21.94 -24.62 -15.45
N LEU A 18 -21.52 -24.84 -14.21
CA LEU A 18 -21.75 -23.84 -13.16
C LEU A 18 -20.83 -22.68 -13.51
N ALA A 19 -21.37 -21.72 -14.25
CA ALA A 19 -20.77 -20.39 -14.30
C ALA A 19 -20.69 -19.91 -12.83
N PRO A 20 -19.53 -19.47 -12.34
CA PRO A 20 -19.50 -18.78 -11.08
C PRO A 20 -20.33 -17.51 -11.25
N VAL A 21 -21.40 -17.39 -10.47
CA VAL A 21 -22.03 -16.12 -10.14
C VAL A 21 -20.89 -15.17 -9.77
N HIS A 22 -20.88 -13.97 -10.35
CA HIS A 22 -19.86 -12.96 -10.12
C HIS A 22 -19.71 -12.69 -8.62
N THR A 23 -18.73 -13.31 -7.98
CA THR A 23 -18.20 -12.81 -6.71
C THR A 23 -17.32 -11.61 -7.06
N ALA A 24 -17.83 -10.41 -6.80
CA ALA A 24 -17.03 -9.20 -6.81
C ALA A 24 -15.76 -9.47 -5.97
N LEU A 25 -14.59 -9.39 -6.59
CA LEU A 25 -13.32 -9.50 -5.89
C LEU A 25 -13.17 -8.30 -4.96
N ALA A 26 -13.52 -8.51 -3.69
CA ALA A 26 -13.29 -7.71 -2.49
C ALA A 26 -12.21 -6.63 -2.63
N ALA A 27 -12.61 -5.36 -2.78
CA ALA A 27 -11.66 -4.28 -3.05
C ALA A 27 -10.92 -3.76 -1.81
N ASN A 28 -11.34 -4.11 -0.58
CA ASN A 28 -10.82 -3.49 0.65
C ASN A 28 -10.62 -4.44 1.85
N ALA A 29 -10.45 -5.75 1.63
CA ALA A 29 -10.37 -6.73 2.74
C ALA A 29 -9.20 -6.50 3.73
N ASP A 30 -8.14 -5.78 3.35
CA ASP A 30 -6.95 -5.54 4.18
C ASP A 30 -6.63 -4.04 4.37
N TRP A 31 -7.63 -3.15 4.36
CA TRP A 31 -7.36 -1.71 4.30
C TRP A 31 -6.69 -1.14 5.57
N MET A 32 -6.90 -1.73 6.75
CA MET A 32 -6.30 -1.24 7.99
C MET A 32 -4.82 -1.60 8.12
N ARG A 33 -4.30 -2.57 7.34
CA ARG A 33 -2.87 -2.97 7.38
C ARG A 33 -1.89 -1.83 7.09
N TRP A 34 -2.35 -0.78 6.41
CA TRP A 34 -1.54 0.36 5.98
C TRP A 34 -1.43 1.47 7.03
N LEU A 35 -2.21 1.38 8.09
CA LEU A 35 -2.24 2.39 9.15
C LEU A 35 -1.19 2.05 10.21
N PRO A 36 -0.52 3.04 10.82
CA PRO A 36 0.40 2.79 11.93
C PRO A 36 -0.28 2.15 13.13
N ASP A 37 0.42 1.25 13.84
CA ASP A 37 -0.08 0.60 15.05
C ASP A 37 -0.41 1.58 16.19
N SER A 38 0.23 2.74 16.20
CA SER A 38 -0.03 3.82 17.16
C SER A 38 -1.33 4.59 16.89
N THR A 39 -2.03 4.32 15.79
CA THR A 39 -3.26 5.04 15.42
C THR A 39 -4.39 4.70 16.39
N SER A 40 -5.02 5.70 17.00
CA SER A 40 -6.19 5.48 17.86
C SER A 40 -7.41 5.07 17.04
N LEU A 41 -8.19 4.08 17.49
CA LEU A 41 -9.45 3.73 16.81
C LEU A 41 -10.45 4.89 16.77
N ALA A 42 -10.42 5.80 17.76
CA ALA A 42 -11.25 7.01 17.75
C ALA A 42 -10.94 7.97 16.58
N SER A 43 -9.73 7.90 16.04
CA SER A 43 -9.29 8.83 15.00
C SER A 43 -9.63 8.37 13.58
N LEU A 44 -10.18 7.17 13.42
CA LEU A 44 -10.42 6.55 12.12
C LEU A 44 -11.80 6.87 11.55
N SER A 45 -11.86 6.92 10.23
CA SER A 45 -13.09 6.86 9.43
C SER A 45 -13.36 5.40 9.08
N ILE A 46 -14.39 4.79 9.66
CA ILE A 46 -14.66 3.37 9.55
C ILE A 46 -16.04 3.14 8.90
N PRO A 47 -16.12 2.45 7.74
CA PRO A 47 -17.38 2.02 7.19
C PRO A 47 -18.07 1.01 8.11
N GLY A 48 -19.36 1.20 8.37
CA GLY A 48 -20.17 0.35 9.21
C GLY A 48 -21.54 0.04 8.62
N THR A 49 -22.18 -0.99 9.17
CA THR A 49 -23.50 -1.47 8.75
C THR A 49 -24.47 -1.51 9.92
N HIS A 50 -25.61 -0.83 9.78
CA HIS A 50 -26.72 -0.91 10.72
C HIS A 50 -27.47 -2.24 10.56
N ASP A 51 -27.86 -2.89 11.67
CA ASP A 51 -28.46 -4.23 11.68
C ASP A 51 -27.76 -5.19 10.70
N THR A 52 -26.47 -5.42 10.96
CA THR A 52 -25.52 -6.03 10.00
C THR A 52 -25.99 -7.35 9.40
N MET A 53 -26.80 -8.13 10.13
CA MET A 53 -27.28 -9.45 9.71
C MET A 53 -28.68 -9.42 9.08
N ALA A 54 -29.29 -8.25 8.85
CA ALA A 54 -30.64 -8.15 8.29
C ALA A 54 -30.63 -8.17 6.75
N ASN A 55 -30.02 -9.22 6.18
CA ASN A 55 -30.07 -9.54 4.75
C ASN A 55 -31.15 -10.57 4.40
N GLN A 56 -31.72 -11.21 5.42
CA GLN A 56 -32.84 -12.14 5.33
C GLN A 56 -33.61 -12.17 6.66
N ALA A 57 -34.87 -12.60 6.64
CA ALA A 57 -35.68 -12.72 7.84
C ALA A 57 -36.70 -13.85 7.73
N ASP A 58 -36.90 -14.56 8.83
CA ASP A 58 -38.00 -15.50 9.01
C ASP A 58 -39.26 -14.80 9.50
N SER A 59 -40.41 -15.36 9.14
CA SER A 59 -41.74 -14.93 9.62
C SER A 59 -42.15 -13.50 9.24
N ALA A 60 -41.35 -12.78 8.45
CA ALA A 60 -41.78 -11.56 7.78
C ALA A 60 -42.58 -11.93 6.53
N SER A 61 -43.79 -11.37 6.39
CA SER A 61 -44.52 -11.47 5.13
C SER A 61 -43.74 -10.76 4.01
N ALA A 62 -44.05 -11.08 2.74
CA ALA A 62 -43.49 -10.36 1.60
C ALA A 62 -43.76 -8.84 1.65
N PHE A 63 -44.79 -8.43 2.41
CA PHE A 63 -45.12 -7.04 2.66
C PHE A 63 -44.27 -6.42 3.78
N GLU A 64 -43.92 -7.15 4.84
CA GLU A 64 -43.13 -6.62 5.97
C GLU A 64 -41.64 -6.65 5.70
N LEU A 65 -41.17 -7.62 4.91
CA LEU A 65 -39.75 -7.86 4.65
C LEU A 65 -38.97 -6.59 4.25
N PRO A 66 -39.48 -5.67 3.40
CA PRO A 66 -38.74 -4.46 3.05
C PRO A 66 -38.42 -3.52 4.22
N TRP A 67 -39.13 -3.61 5.35
CA TRP A 67 -38.89 -2.82 6.58
C TRP A 67 -37.96 -3.51 7.57
N VAL A 68 -37.84 -4.83 7.45
CA VAL A 68 -36.97 -5.66 8.29
C VAL A 68 -35.55 -5.69 7.73
N LEU A 69 -35.41 -5.68 6.40
CA LEU A 69 -34.11 -5.77 5.76
C LEU A 69 -33.39 -4.42 5.76
N THR A 70 -32.10 -4.47 6.09
CA THR A 70 -31.20 -3.31 6.04
C THR A 70 -29.92 -3.62 5.26
N GLN A 71 -29.65 -4.89 4.93
CA GLN A 71 -28.47 -5.32 4.19
C GLN A 71 -28.84 -6.18 2.99
N THR A 72 -27.98 -6.22 1.96
CA THR A 72 -28.15 -7.16 0.82
C THR A 72 -27.23 -8.36 0.98
N GLU A 73 -26.01 -8.11 1.44
CA GLU A 73 -24.94 -9.07 1.51
C GLU A 73 -24.92 -9.81 2.85
N GLU A 74 -24.43 -11.05 2.85
CA GLU A 74 -24.05 -11.75 4.09
C GLU A 74 -22.81 -11.09 4.73
N LEU A 75 -22.50 -11.48 5.97
CA LEU A 75 -21.42 -10.86 6.76
C LEU A 75 -20.04 -10.92 6.07
N ARG A 76 -19.64 -12.07 5.49
CA ARG A 76 -18.29 -12.19 4.90
C ARG A 76 -18.07 -11.21 3.73
N PRO A 77 -18.95 -11.12 2.71
CA PRO A 77 -18.84 -10.09 1.67
C PRO A 77 -18.84 -8.65 2.19
N GLN A 78 -19.55 -8.34 3.27
CA GLN A 78 -19.48 -7.01 3.91
C GLN A 78 -18.08 -6.73 4.48
N LEU A 79 -17.46 -7.70 5.15
CA LEU A 79 -16.09 -7.56 5.65
C LEU A 79 -15.09 -7.43 4.48
N ASP A 80 -15.26 -8.23 3.45
CA ASP A 80 -14.43 -8.22 2.25
C ASP A 80 -14.53 -6.88 1.48
N SER A 81 -15.68 -6.20 1.53
CA SER A 81 -15.90 -4.87 0.91
C SER A 81 -15.31 -3.68 1.70
N GLY A 82 -14.87 -3.93 2.95
CA GLY A 82 -14.19 -2.94 3.80
C GLY A 82 -14.94 -2.54 5.06
N ILE A 83 -16.13 -3.10 5.33
CA ILE A 83 -16.89 -2.86 6.57
C ILE A 83 -16.09 -3.36 7.78
N ARG A 84 -15.96 -2.54 8.82
CA ARG A 84 -15.28 -2.92 10.08
C ARG A 84 -16.06 -2.56 11.33
N ALA A 85 -17.18 -1.83 11.20
CA ALA A 85 -18.11 -1.55 12.30
C ALA A 85 -19.43 -2.31 12.09
N LEU A 86 -19.72 -3.25 12.98
CA LEU A 86 -20.88 -4.15 12.90
C LEU A 86 -21.88 -3.80 14.01
N ASP A 87 -23.15 -3.62 13.66
CA ASP A 87 -24.27 -3.51 14.58
C ASP A 87 -24.97 -4.88 14.71
N ILE A 88 -24.69 -5.60 15.80
CA ILE A 88 -25.20 -6.95 16.05
C ILE A 88 -26.24 -6.91 17.18
N ARG A 89 -27.49 -7.20 16.81
CA ARG A 89 -28.63 -7.09 17.71
C ARG A 89 -29.16 -8.48 18.06
N ALA A 90 -28.95 -8.86 19.31
CA ALA A 90 -29.22 -10.20 19.80
C ALA A 90 -30.52 -10.23 20.62
N ARG A 91 -31.35 -11.22 20.33
CA ARG A 91 -32.40 -11.67 21.22
C ARG A 91 -31.90 -12.88 22.02
N HIS A 92 -32.19 -12.88 23.32
CA HIS A 92 -31.73 -13.94 24.20
C HIS A 92 -32.80 -15.03 24.32
N ILE A 93 -32.55 -16.19 23.70
CA ILE A 93 -33.50 -17.30 23.68
C ILE A 93 -32.76 -18.58 24.07
N GLY A 94 -33.25 -19.29 25.09
CA GLY A 94 -32.69 -20.59 25.47
C GLY A 94 -31.20 -20.55 25.81
N ASP A 95 -30.75 -19.49 26.50
CA ASP A 95 -29.33 -19.24 26.82
C ASP A 95 -28.39 -19.17 25.60
N ARG A 96 -28.95 -18.71 24.47
CA ARG A 96 -28.28 -18.46 23.20
C ARG A 96 -28.69 -17.09 22.66
N PHE A 97 -27.84 -16.53 21.80
CA PHE A 97 -28.10 -15.27 21.13
C PHE A 97 -28.49 -15.54 19.68
N THR A 98 -29.79 -15.39 19.40
CA THR A 98 -30.33 -15.34 18.05
C THR A 98 -30.26 -13.89 17.56
N ILE A 99 -30.00 -13.65 16.27
CA ILE A 99 -29.87 -12.30 15.73
C ILE A 99 -31.22 -11.85 15.16
N HIS A 100 -31.63 -10.63 15.52
CA HIS A 100 -32.99 -10.14 15.30
C HIS A 100 -33.00 -8.69 14.80
N HIS A 101 -34.11 -8.33 14.15
CA HIS A 101 -34.57 -6.95 13.98
C HIS A 101 -35.97 -6.86 14.59
N GLY A 102 -36.08 -6.22 15.75
CA GLY A 102 -37.24 -6.30 16.61
C GLY A 102 -37.63 -7.76 16.93
N ALA A 103 -38.86 -8.14 16.59
CA ALA A 103 -39.35 -9.50 16.80
C ALA A 103 -38.87 -10.51 15.72
N TYR A 104 -38.39 -10.04 14.57
CA TYR A 104 -38.05 -10.89 13.42
C TYR A 104 -36.69 -11.55 13.59
N TYR A 105 -36.66 -12.88 13.46
CA TYR A 105 -35.41 -13.64 13.46
C TYR A 105 -34.74 -13.56 12.09
N LEU A 106 -33.45 -13.23 12.05
CA LEU A 106 -32.70 -12.95 10.82
C LEU A 106 -31.96 -14.18 10.26
N GLN A 107 -32.40 -15.38 10.64
CA GLN A 107 -31.77 -16.67 10.26
C GLN A 107 -30.27 -16.76 10.62
N ALA A 108 -29.82 -16.00 11.62
CA ALA A 108 -28.44 -16.00 12.08
C ALA A 108 -28.38 -16.04 13.60
N ASN A 109 -27.34 -16.68 14.13
CA ASN A 109 -27.01 -16.71 15.55
C ASN A 109 -25.68 -16.02 15.80
N PHE A 110 -25.41 -15.69 17.06
CA PHE A 110 -24.14 -15.05 17.42
C PHE A 110 -22.93 -15.95 17.15
N ASP A 111 -23.11 -17.28 17.16
CA ASP A 111 -22.09 -18.24 16.69
C ASP A 111 -21.70 -18.03 15.23
N ASP A 112 -22.67 -17.76 14.35
CA ASP A 112 -22.43 -17.52 12.91
C ASP A 112 -21.65 -16.20 12.73
N VAL A 113 -22.03 -15.17 13.49
CA VAL A 113 -21.34 -13.87 13.51
C VAL A 113 -19.91 -14.02 14.00
N LEU A 114 -19.69 -14.65 15.16
CA LEU A 114 -18.36 -14.81 15.75
C LEU A 114 -17.46 -15.68 14.89
N SER A 115 -17.96 -16.82 14.40
CA SER A 115 -17.17 -17.74 13.56
C SER A 115 -16.74 -17.08 12.25
N THR A 116 -17.64 -16.36 11.57
CA THR A 116 -17.33 -15.62 10.34
C THR A 116 -16.32 -14.50 10.59
N THR A 117 -16.53 -13.72 11.66
CA THR A 117 -15.64 -12.61 12.03
C THR A 117 -14.24 -13.11 12.41
N VAL A 118 -14.16 -14.19 13.19
CA VAL A 118 -12.90 -14.82 13.56
C VAL A 118 -12.19 -15.40 12.33
N GLN A 119 -12.93 -16.02 11.39
CA GLN A 119 -12.33 -16.51 10.16
C GLN A 119 -11.76 -15.36 9.32
N PHE A 120 -12.50 -14.26 9.18
CA PHE A 120 -12.01 -13.05 8.52
C PHE A 120 -10.72 -12.52 9.18
N LEU A 121 -10.67 -12.41 10.50
CA LEU A 121 -9.48 -11.94 11.23
C LEU A 121 -8.29 -12.91 11.14
N LYS A 122 -8.53 -14.21 10.94
CA LYS A 122 -7.45 -15.18 10.64
C LYS A 122 -6.91 -14.99 9.23
N ASP A 123 -7.79 -14.73 8.26
CA ASP A 123 -7.41 -14.50 6.87
C ASP A 123 -6.73 -13.13 6.70
N HIS A 124 -7.12 -12.15 7.52
CA HIS A 124 -6.69 -10.74 7.46
C HIS A 124 -6.21 -10.24 8.84
N PRO A 125 -5.06 -10.74 9.36
CA PRO A 125 -4.59 -10.45 10.73
C PRO A 125 -4.19 -8.99 10.96
N GLY A 126 -4.07 -8.20 9.90
CA GLY A 126 -3.86 -6.76 9.96
C GLY A 126 -5.10 -5.96 10.39
N GLU A 127 -6.29 -6.55 10.35
CA GLU A 127 -7.55 -5.86 10.56
C GLU A 127 -8.05 -5.97 12.01
N THR A 128 -9.02 -5.14 12.38
CA THR A 128 -9.79 -5.26 13.64
C THR A 128 -11.26 -5.02 13.34
N ILE A 129 -12.15 -5.60 14.15
CA ILE A 129 -13.60 -5.42 14.00
C ILE A 129 -14.15 -4.71 15.24
N LEU A 130 -14.92 -3.65 15.05
CA LEU A 130 -15.71 -3.01 16.09
C LEU A 130 -17.11 -3.61 16.00
N MET A 131 -17.54 -4.32 17.05
CA MET A 131 -18.81 -5.03 17.06
C MET A 131 -19.67 -4.49 18.19
N ARG A 132 -20.68 -3.70 17.85
CA ARG A 132 -21.75 -3.37 18.79
C ARG A 132 -22.56 -4.62 19.05
N VAL A 133 -22.70 -4.96 20.33
CA VAL A 133 -23.61 -6.00 20.78
C VAL A 133 -24.70 -5.32 21.59
N GLN A 134 -25.95 -5.51 21.16
CA GLN A 134 -27.15 -4.92 21.75
C GLN A 134 -28.17 -6.02 22.05
N GLN A 135 -28.90 -5.87 23.16
CA GLN A 135 -30.09 -6.68 23.41
C GLN A 135 -31.27 -6.07 22.65
N GLU A 136 -31.85 -6.82 21.72
CA GLU A 136 -32.83 -6.32 20.75
C GLU A 136 -34.27 -6.42 21.20
N HIS A 137 -34.61 -7.54 21.85
CA HIS A 137 -35.98 -7.86 22.20
C HIS A 137 -36.04 -8.64 23.51
N THR A 138 -37.24 -8.74 24.07
CA THR A 138 -37.53 -9.49 25.29
C THR A 138 -37.01 -10.93 25.19
N GLU A 139 -36.27 -11.35 26.22
CA GLU A 139 -35.70 -12.68 26.34
C GLU A 139 -36.78 -13.76 26.55
N GLU A 140 -36.48 -14.99 26.14
CA GLU A 140 -37.39 -16.13 26.26
C GLU A 140 -36.64 -17.40 26.69
N PHE A 141 -37.23 -18.20 27.57
CA PHE A 141 -36.70 -19.52 27.97
C PHE A 141 -35.24 -19.52 28.46
N CYS A 142 -34.77 -18.44 29.07
CA CYS A 142 -33.40 -18.31 29.55
C CYS A 142 -33.25 -18.70 31.03
N THR A 143 -32.13 -19.34 31.36
CA THR A 143 -31.74 -19.67 32.74
C THR A 143 -30.52 -18.88 33.21
N ARG A 144 -29.81 -18.24 32.28
CA ARG A 144 -28.70 -17.32 32.51
C ARG A 144 -29.12 -15.90 32.20
N SER A 145 -28.39 -14.92 32.70
CA SER A 145 -28.56 -13.53 32.28
C SER A 145 -27.96 -13.32 30.88
N PHE A 146 -28.39 -12.27 30.16
CA PHE A 146 -27.76 -11.86 28.89
C PHE A 146 -26.23 -11.71 29.07
N ILE A 147 -25.81 -11.06 30.16
CA ILE A 147 -24.39 -10.85 30.49
C ILE A 147 -23.64 -12.17 30.66
N ASP A 148 -24.19 -13.12 31.41
CA ASP A 148 -23.52 -14.41 31.64
C ASP A 148 -23.50 -15.29 30.40
N THR A 149 -24.51 -15.20 29.54
CA THR A 149 -24.51 -15.83 28.21
C THR A 149 -23.46 -15.20 27.30
N PHE A 150 -23.33 -13.87 27.26
CA PHE A 150 -22.25 -13.20 26.51
C PHE A 150 -20.86 -13.62 27.02
N ARG A 151 -20.66 -13.64 28.34
CA ARG A 151 -19.40 -14.10 28.94
C ARG A 151 -19.09 -15.54 28.54
N TRP A 152 -20.10 -16.40 28.55
CA TRP A 152 -19.95 -17.77 28.10
C TRP A 152 -19.46 -17.85 26.65
N TYR A 153 -20.03 -17.06 25.72
CA TYR A 153 -19.52 -16.94 24.35
C TYR A 153 -18.07 -16.44 24.31
N ARG A 154 -17.82 -15.29 24.94
CA ARG A 154 -16.52 -14.63 24.97
C ARG A 154 -15.41 -15.52 25.51
N ASP A 155 -15.71 -16.34 26.51
CA ASP A 155 -14.75 -17.18 27.22
C ASP A 155 -14.55 -18.56 26.56
N GLN A 156 -15.29 -18.88 25.50
CA GLN A 156 -15.04 -20.10 24.74
C GLN A 156 -13.64 -20.07 24.10
N PRO A 157 -12.91 -21.21 24.06
CA PRO A 157 -11.58 -21.27 23.46
C PRO A 157 -11.51 -20.81 22.00
N ALA A 158 -12.60 -21.01 21.24
CA ALA A 158 -12.69 -20.60 19.84
C ALA A 158 -12.68 -19.07 19.64
N TYR A 159 -13.16 -18.31 20.62
CA TYR A 159 -13.41 -16.86 20.49
C TYR A 159 -12.56 -16.01 21.43
N SER A 160 -12.20 -16.53 22.61
CA SER A 160 -11.45 -15.80 23.64
C SER A 160 -10.14 -15.16 23.16
N PRO A 161 -9.32 -15.78 22.29
CA PRO A 161 -8.11 -15.14 21.75
C PRO A 161 -8.40 -13.91 20.86
N PHE A 162 -9.56 -13.91 20.22
CA PHE A 162 -9.98 -12.91 19.24
C PHE A 162 -10.78 -11.78 19.88
N ILE A 163 -11.45 -11.98 21.02
CA ILE A 163 -12.21 -10.89 21.67
C ILE A 163 -11.28 -10.07 22.57
N TRP A 164 -11.19 -8.77 22.29
CA TRP A 164 -10.43 -7.83 23.10
C TRP A 164 -11.09 -7.63 24.48
N ARG A 165 -10.27 -7.50 25.53
CA ARG A 165 -10.72 -7.50 26.94
C ARG A 165 -10.67 -6.14 27.62
N GLY A 166 -10.17 -5.11 26.93
CA GLY A 166 -10.12 -3.76 27.51
C GLY A 166 -11.47 -3.05 27.43
N THR A 167 -11.54 -1.92 28.13
CA THR A 167 -12.77 -1.12 28.28
C THR A 167 -12.60 0.33 27.82
N THR A 168 -11.41 0.71 27.36
CA THR A 168 -11.08 2.05 26.86
C THR A 168 -10.99 2.05 25.33
N ILE A 169 -10.79 3.20 24.69
CA ILE A 169 -10.52 3.22 23.24
C ILE A 169 -9.06 2.80 23.00
N PRO A 170 -8.79 1.70 22.28
CA PRO A 170 -7.42 1.22 22.06
C PRO A 170 -6.77 1.85 20.83
N THR A 171 -5.45 1.67 20.71
CA THR A 171 -4.75 1.86 19.43
C THR A 171 -4.98 0.64 18.54
N LEU A 172 -4.87 0.84 17.22
CA LEU A 172 -5.04 -0.20 16.22
C LEU A 172 -4.11 -1.39 16.47
N GLY A 173 -2.84 -1.16 16.77
CA GLY A 173 -1.85 -2.21 17.04
C GLY A 173 -2.22 -3.10 18.23
N ALA A 174 -2.92 -2.57 19.23
CA ALA A 174 -3.36 -3.35 20.39
C ALA A 174 -4.49 -4.33 20.08
N VAL A 175 -5.20 -4.14 18.95
CA VAL A 175 -6.42 -4.85 18.60
C VAL A 175 -6.42 -5.47 17.21
N ARG A 176 -5.30 -5.42 16.47
CA ARG A 176 -5.17 -6.22 15.24
C ARG A 176 -5.42 -7.70 15.51
N GLY A 177 -6.16 -8.34 14.61
CA GLY A 177 -6.64 -9.70 14.76
C GLY A 177 -7.70 -9.88 15.86
N LYS A 178 -8.31 -8.80 16.35
CA LYS A 178 -9.30 -8.85 17.44
C LYS A 178 -10.64 -8.19 17.09
N ILE A 179 -11.65 -8.59 17.84
CA ILE A 179 -12.98 -8.01 17.93
C ILE A 179 -13.00 -7.10 19.15
N VAL A 180 -13.23 -5.82 18.93
CA VAL A 180 -13.48 -4.80 19.95
C VAL A 180 -14.98 -4.69 20.14
N ILE A 181 -15.45 -5.03 21.33
CA ILE A 181 -16.88 -4.96 21.65
C ILE A 181 -17.25 -3.50 21.95
N LEU A 182 -18.29 -3.01 21.29
CA LEU A 182 -19.00 -1.80 21.71
C LEU A 182 -20.19 -2.27 22.56
N ASP A 183 -20.05 -2.10 23.87
CA ASP A 183 -20.93 -2.70 24.87
C ASP A 183 -22.22 -1.88 25.03
N GLY A 184 -23.28 -2.35 24.37
CA GLY A 184 -24.62 -1.77 24.43
C GLY A 184 -25.51 -2.31 25.56
N PHE A 185 -25.01 -3.22 26.40
CA PHE A 185 -25.84 -3.98 27.36
C PHE A 185 -25.35 -3.97 28.82
N SER A 186 -24.09 -3.60 29.09
CA SER A 186 -23.51 -3.61 30.43
C SER A 186 -22.66 -2.39 30.79
N SER A 187 -22.92 -1.24 30.15
CA SER A 187 -22.27 0.05 30.45
C SER A 187 -20.74 0.02 30.38
N GLY A 188 -20.16 -0.81 29.51
CA GLY A 188 -18.72 -0.89 29.27
C GLY A 188 -17.97 -1.92 30.12
N ALA A 189 -18.66 -2.80 30.84
CA ALA A 189 -17.99 -3.87 31.58
C ALA A 189 -17.34 -4.91 30.66
N HIS A 190 -17.76 -4.98 29.39
CA HIS A 190 -17.36 -6.03 28.44
C HIS A 190 -16.81 -5.50 27.12
N GLY A 191 -16.46 -4.22 27.07
CA GLY A 191 -15.90 -3.54 25.91
C GLY A 191 -15.90 -2.03 26.12
N ILE A 192 -15.86 -1.28 25.03
CA ILE A 192 -16.03 0.18 25.07
C ILE A 192 -17.49 0.48 25.41
N ASN A 193 -17.74 1.31 26.43
CA ASN A 193 -19.10 1.69 26.80
C ASN A 193 -19.79 2.44 25.64
N TRP A 194 -20.82 1.84 25.05
CA TRP A 194 -21.57 2.45 23.92
C TRP A 194 -22.07 3.85 24.27
N TRP A 195 -22.59 4.02 25.48
CA TRP A 195 -23.19 5.29 25.93
C TRP A 195 -22.18 6.39 26.25
N SER A 196 -20.87 6.09 26.16
CA SER A 196 -19.80 7.09 26.32
C SER A 196 -19.36 7.71 24.99
N LEU A 197 -19.83 7.17 23.86
CA LEU A 197 -19.46 7.62 22.51
C LEU A 197 -20.26 8.86 22.11
N ASP A 198 -19.77 9.60 21.10
CA ASP A 198 -20.57 10.65 20.45
C ASP A 198 -21.45 10.01 19.37
N ILE A 199 -22.76 9.94 19.60
CA ILE A 199 -23.68 9.17 18.75
C ILE A 199 -24.75 10.08 18.16
N GLN A 200 -24.90 10.04 16.82
CA GLN A 200 -26.12 10.45 16.12
C GLN A 200 -26.89 9.20 15.70
N ASP A 201 -28.06 8.99 16.29
CA ASP A 201 -28.96 7.86 16.01
C ASP A 201 -30.43 8.29 16.00
N ALA A 202 -30.73 9.35 15.25
CA ALA A 202 -32.10 9.82 15.02
C ALA A 202 -32.80 8.89 14.01
N TRP A 203 -32.98 7.62 14.35
CA TRP A 203 -33.57 6.60 13.48
C TRP A 203 -35.08 6.81 13.27
N GLU A 204 -35.75 7.52 14.18
CA GLU A 204 -37.18 7.87 14.07
C GLU A 204 -37.47 9.07 13.17
N GLU A 205 -36.44 9.69 12.58
CA GLU A 205 -36.64 10.85 11.71
C GLU A 205 -37.50 10.47 10.49
N SER A 206 -38.53 11.29 10.25
CA SER A 206 -39.57 11.06 9.24
C SER A 206 -39.30 11.79 7.93
N ASN A 207 -38.30 12.66 7.91
CA ASN A 207 -37.91 13.43 6.74
C ASN A 207 -36.44 13.18 6.37
N THR A 208 -36.20 12.67 5.16
CA THR A 208 -34.85 12.32 4.73
C THR A 208 -33.90 13.52 4.64
N ASP A 209 -34.38 14.73 4.29
CA ASP A 209 -33.54 15.94 4.31
C ASP A 209 -33.10 16.31 5.73
N ALA A 210 -34.03 16.22 6.69
CA ALA A 210 -33.74 16.44 8.10
C ALA A 210 -32.74 15.40 8.63
N LYS A 211 -32.94 14.12 8.27
CA LYS A 211 -32.00 13.05 8.62
C LYS A 211 -30.62 13.30 8.04
N TRP A 212 -30.53 13.70 6.78
CA TRP A 212 -29.26 14.06 6.15
C TRP A 212 -28.58 15.23 6.85
N ASN A 213 -29.32 16.26 7.25
CA ASN A 213 -28.75 17.38 8.00
C ASN A 213 -28.16 16.92 9.35
N LEU A 214 -28.81 16.00 10.05
CA LEU A 214 -28.28 15.40 11.28
C LEU A 214 -27.01 14.59 11.02
N VAL A 215 -27.02 13.74 9.97
CA VAL A 215 -25.85 12.98 9.53
C VAL A 215 -24.69 13.93 9.20
N ARG A 216 -24.92 14.93 8.36
CA ARG A 216 -23.91 15.90 7.91
C ARG A 216 -23.36 16.73 9.07
N ASN A 217 -24.21 17.19 9.98
CA ASN A 217 -23.76 17.92 11.16
C ASN A 217 -22.86 17.05 12.05
N HIS A 218 -23.16 15.76 12.15
CA HIS A 218 -22.33 14.82 12.90
C HIS A 218 -21.03 14.46 12.16
N LEU A 219 -21.05 14.42 10.82
CA LEU A 219 -19.82 14.36 10.01
C LEU A 219 -18.93 15.59 10.23
N ASN A 220 -19.49 16.80 10.23
CA ASN A 220 -18.74 18.03 10.55
C ASN A 220 -18.16 17.98 11.97
N ALA A 221 -18.95 17.53 12.96
CA ALA A 221 -18.50 17.38 14.34
C ALA A 221 -17.39 16.33 14.47
N ALA A 222 -17.50 15.23 13.71
CA ALA A 222 -16.47 14.24 13.59
C ALA A 222 -15.26 14.80 12.86
N ASP A 223 -15.34 15.74 11.93
CA ASP A 223 -14.16 16.31 11.27
C ASP A 223 -13.39 17.27 12.20
N GLU A 224 -14.11 18.22 12.78
CA GLU A 224 -13.55 19.32 13.58
C GLU A 224 -13.20 18.91 15.02
N GLY A 225 -13.77 17.80 15.49
CA GLY A 225 -13.71 17.40 16.89
C GLY A 225 -12.40 16.74 17.36
N PRO A 226 -12.29 16.43 18.68
CA PRO A 226 -11.13 15.74 19.23
C PRO A 226 -10.86 14.36 18.61
N ARG A 227 -9.58 13.99 18.44
CA ARG A 227 -9.14 12.71 17.83
C ARG A 227 -9.15 11.51 18.79
N ASP A 228 -9.33 11.77 20.07
CA ASP A 228 -9.47 10.78 21.14
C ASP A 228 -10.94 10.45 21.46
N ARG A 229 -11.88 11.18 20.83
CA ARG A 229 -13.31 10.91 20.91
C ARG A 229 -13.77 10.08 19.73
N MET A 230 -14.51 9.01 20.00
CA MET A 230 -15.07 8.15 18.95
C MET A 230 -16.49 8.61 18.62
N TYR A 231 -16.69 8.90 17.34
CA TYR A 231 -17.94 9.37 16.74
C TYR A 231 -18.63 8.19 16.04
N VAL A 232 -19.93 8.04 16.23
CA VAL A 232 -20.77 7.05 15.54
C VAL A 232 -21.99 7.75 14.94
N ASN A 233 -22.18 7.58 13.65
CA ASN A 233 -23.16 8.32 12.88
C ASN A 233 -24.03 7.35 12.08
N PHE A 234 -25.29 7.21 12.47
CA PHE A 234 -26.24 6.36 11.76
C PHE A 234 -26.95 7.14 10.66
N MET A 235 -26.83 6.63 9.43
CA MET A 235 -27.61 7.10 8.29
C MET A 235 -28.99 6.44 8.21
N SER A 236 -29.21 5.32 8.90
CA SER A 236 -30.50 4.60 8.88
C SER A 236 -31.64 5.42 9.50
N ALA A 237 -32.86 5.21 8.99
CA ALA A 237 -34.11 5.76 9.54
C ALA A 237 -35.31 4.87 9.15
N SER A 238 -36.43 4.98 9.86
CA SER A 238 -37.59 4.07 9.70
C SER A 238 -38.95 4.74 9.47
N ASN A 239 -39.11 6.05 9.75
CA ASN A 239 -40.41 6.72 9.78
C ASN A 239 -40.69 7.60 8.54
N VAL A 240 -39.92 7.43 7.46
CA VAL A 240 -40.03 8.30 6.29
C VAL A 240 -41.30 7.99 5.49
N MET A 241 -42.12 9.02 5.27
CA MET A 241 -43.29 8.94 4.40
C MET A 241 -42.95 9.54 3.03
N ASN A 242 -43.37 8.87 1.94
CA ASN A 242 -43.16 9.34 0.56
C ASN A 242 -41.68 9.54 0.19
N GLY A 243 -40.87 8.48 0.33
CA GLY A 243 -39.40 8.53 0.17
C GLY A 243 -38.87 8.83 -1.24
N ASN A 244 -39.74 9.12 -2.23
CA ASN A 244 -39.39 9.51 -3.60
C ASN A 244 -38.28 8.64 -4.24
N CYS A 245 -38.39 7.32 -4.09
CA CYS A 245 -37.49 6.35 -4.69
C CYS A 245 -38.28 5.41 -5.62
N ALA A 246 -37.60 4.78 -6.58
CA ALA A 246 -38.16 3.73 -7.42
C ALA A 246 -38.23 2.40 -6.65
N ASP A 247 -38.98 2.36 -5.56
CA ASP A 247 -39.30 1.15 -4.79
C ASP A 247 -40.71 0.66 -5.19
N PRO A 248 -40.99 -0.66 -5.26
CA PRO A 248 -42.34 -1.19 -5.45
C PRO A 248 -43.39 -0.68 -4.43
N PHE A 249 -42.98 -0.09 -3.30
CA PHE A 249 -43.86 0.53 -2.30
C PHE A 249 -43.58 2.03 -2.09
N PRO A 250 -43.76 2.89 -3.11
CA PRO A 250 -43.33 4.30 -3.06
C PRO A 250 -44.09 5.16 -2.02
N MET A 251 -45.21 4.65 -1.48
CA MET A 251 -46.03 5.34 -0.49
C MET A 251 -45.43 5.33 0.93
N TYR A 252 -44.49 4.42 1.21
CA TYR A 252 -43.90 4.21 2.54
C TYR A 252 -42.38 4.06 2.38
N GLY A 253 -41.59 4.93 2.99
CA GLY A 253 -40.12 4.91 2.85
C GLY A 253 -39.52 3.70 3.53
N THR A 254 -39.20 2.66 2.76
CA THR A 254 -38.43 1.50 3.23
C THR A 254 -37.00 1.91 3.61
N PRO A 255 -36.31 1.18 4.50
CA PRO A 255 -34.87 1.33 4.73
C PRO A 255 -34.05 1.41 3.43
N ARG A 256 -34.39 0.60 2.41
CA ARG A 256 -33.72 0.63 1.11
C ARG A 256 -33.94 1.95 0.35
N CYS A 257 -35.16 2.46 0.39
CA CYS A 257 -35.52 3.75 -0.19
C CYS A 257 -34.69 4.89 0.43
N ILE A 258 -34.64 4.91 1.76
CA ILE A 258 -33.91 5.92 2.54
C ILE A 258 -32.42 5.82 2.29
N ALA A 259 -31.86 4.60 2.34
CA ALA A 259 -30.44 4.32 2.10
C ALA A 259 -29.99 4.77 0.71
N THR A 260 -30.81 4.55 -0.33
CA THR A 260 -30.49 4.98 -1.70
C THR A 260 -30.16 6.47 -1.76
N ARG A 261 -30.91 7.28 -1.02
CA ARG A 261 -30.70 8.73 -0.94
C ARG A 261 -29.56 9.10 0.00
N LEU A 262 -29.60 8.64 1.25
CA LEU A 262 -28.64 9.07 2.27
C LEU A 262 -27.22 8.57 2.01
N ASN A 263 -27.06 7.35 1.51
CA ASN A 263 -25.74 6.86 1.13
C ASN A 263 -25.18 7.71 -0.01
N ALA A 264 -26.00 8.08 -1.00
CA ALA A 264 -25.58 8.91 -2.13
C ALA A 264 -25.20 10.33 -1.68
N GLU A 265 -25.98 10.94 -0.80
CA GLU A 265 -25.67 12.25 -0.21
C GLU A 265 -24.36 12.19 0.61
N ALA A 266 -24.16 11.16 1.42
CA ALA A 266 -22.92 10.95 2.17
C ALA A 266 -21.72 10.76 1.23
N HIS A 267 -21.82 9.88 0.23
CA HIS A 267 -20.76 9.69 -0.75
C HIS A 267 -20.43 10.99 -1.49
N ASN A 268 -21.43 11.72 -1.96
CA ASN A 268 -21.21 12.99 -2.66
C ASN A 268 -20.53 14.00 -1.74
N TYR A 269 -20.97 14.13 -0.49
CA TYR A 269 -20.34 15.01 0.49
C TYR A 269 -18.86 14.64 0.75
N LEU A 270 -18.54 13.35 0.84
CA LEU A 270 -17.16 12.89 1.03
C LEU A 270 -16.30 13.09 -0.23
N VAL A 271 -16.82 12.76 -1.41
CA VAL A 271 -16.10 12.91 -2.69
C VAL A 271 -15.96 14.37 -3.11
N ASP A 272 -16.95 15.20 -2.79
CA ASP A 272 -16.89 16.67 -2.90
C ASP A 272 -15.90 17.28 -1.90
N GLY A 273 -15.31 16.46 -1.01
CA GLY A 273 -14.29 16.82 -0.05
C GLY A 273 -14.75 17.74 1.06
N ASP A 274 -16.06 17.72 1.34
CA ASP A 274 -16.67 18.50 2.40
C ASP A 274 -16.45 17.86 3.79
N GLY A 275 -16.02 16.60 3.86
CA GLY A 275 -15.66 15.92 5.11
C GLY A 275 -14.33 15.16 5.03
N GLN A 276 -13.46 15.36 6.04
CA GLN A 276 -12.13 14.72 6.12
C GLN A 276 -12.04 13.60 7.16
N ARG A 277 -13.03 13.45 8.05
CA ARG A 277 -13.12 12.36 9.02
C ARG A 277 -14.58 12.03 9.35
N THR A 278 -14.96 10.76 9.31
CA THR A 278 -16.36 10.33 9.52
C THR A 278 -16.64 9.75 10.89
N GLY A 279 -15.60 9.27 11.60
CA GLY A 279 -15.82 8.29 12.67
C GLY A 279 -16.39 6.98 12.10
N LEU A 280 -17.19 6.27 12.87
CA LEU A 280 -17.96 5.11 12.41
C LEU A 280 -19.21 5.61 11.67
N LEU A 281 -19.26 5.42 10.36
CA LEU A 281 -20.42 5.78 9.55
C LEU A 281 -21.25 4.53 9.25
N MET A 282 -22.39 4.40 9.93
CA MET A 282 -23.25 3.21 9.91
C MET A 282 -24.34 3.36 8.84
N ALA A 283 -24.34 2.46 7.86
CA ALA A 283 -25.21 2.51 6.69
C ALA A 283 -26.17 1.32 6.59
N ASP A 284 -27.34 1.57 6.00
CA ASP A 284 -28.18 0.53 5.41
C ASP A 284 -27.77 0.34 3.95
N PHE A 285 -27.72 -0.89 3.47
CA PHE A 285 -27.44 -1.27 2.08
C PHE A 285 -26.25 -0.52 1.44
N PRO A 286 -25.10 -0.37 2.12
CA PRO A 286 -23.96 0.31 1.53
C PRO A 286 -23.51 -0.44 0.27
N GLN A 287 -23.41 0.30 -0.82
CA GLN A 287 -22.77 -0.17 -2.05
C GLN A 287 -21.27 0.07 -1.95
N GLN A 288 -20.46 -0.67 -2.72
CA GLN A 288 -18.99 -0.62 -2.66
C GLN A 288 -18.40 0.79 -2.74
N TRP A 289 -19.02 1.70 -3.49
CA TRP A 289 -18.55 3.09 -3.62
C TRP A 289 -18.55 3.87 -2.29
N LEU A 290 -19.38 3.50 -1.32
CA LEU A 290 -19.41 4.21 -0.02
C LEU A 290 -18.20 3.83 0.85
N PRO A 291 -17.89 2.55 1.12
CA PRO A 291 -16.60 2.17 1.70
C PRO A 291 -15.41 2.74 0.95
N ASP A 292 -15.44 2.74 -0.39
CA ASP A 292 -14.37 3.31 -1.23
C ASP A 292 -14.18 4.83 -1.02
N ALA A 293 -15.23 5.57 -0.61
CA ALA A 293 -15.13 6.99 -0.26
C ALA A 293 -14.68 7.21 1.20
N ILE A 294 -15.06 6.33 2.13
CA ILE A 294 -14.72 6.49 3.56
C ILE A 294 -13.28 6.09 3.86
N ILE A 295 -12.83 4.94 3.34
CA ILE A 295 -11.53 4.33 3.67
C ILE A 295 -10.34 5.25 3.38
N PRO A 296 -10.27 5.95 2.23
CA PRO A 296 -9.14 6.83 1.91
C PRO A 296 -8.93 7.99 2.90
N LEU A 297 -9.96 8.39 3.66
CA LEU A 297 -9.86 9.44 4.68
C LEU A 297 -8.86 9.12 5.80
N ASN A 298 -8.51 7.84 5.96
CA ASN A 298 -7.53 7.40 6.95
C ASN A 298 -6.07 7.55 6.49
N ALA A 299 -5.82 7.80 5.20
CA ALA A 299 -4.50 8.19 4.73
C ALA A 299 -4.21 9.61 5.26
N GLN A 300 -3.01 9.85 5.80
CA GLN A 300 -2.66 11.15 6.38
C GLN A 300 -2.77 12.28 5.33
N GLY A 301 -3.92 12.95 5.30
CA GLY A 301 -4.32 14.00 4.36
C GLY A 301 -5.60 13.60 3.61
N GLY A 302 -6.77 14.11 4.05
CA GLY A 302 -8.09 13.66 3.63
C GLY A 302 -8.47 13.92 2.16
N ILE A 303 -9.77 13.90 1.83
CA ILE A 303 -10.32 14.15 0.48
C ILE A 303 -10.57 15.66 0.33
N PRO A 304 -9.72 16.47 -0.30
CA PRO A 304 -9.94 17.91 -0.41
C PRO A 304 -11.07 18.27 -1.36
N SER A 305 -11.72 19.38 -1.01
CA SER A 305 -12.96 19.88 -1.60
C SER A 305 -12.92 20.09 -3.12
N LEU A 306 -14.01 19.70 -3.80
CA LEU A 306 -14.27 19.94 -5.23
C LEU A 306 -14.92 21.32 -5.50
N ARG A 307 -15.22 22.15 -4.49
CA ARG A 307 -15.87 23.47 -4.69
C ARG A 307 -15.03 24.64 -4.19
N SER A 308 -14.83 25.62 -5.08
CA SER A 308 -14.31 26.96 -4.77
C SER A 308 -15.42 27.99 -4.96
N GLU A 309 -15.51 28.97 -4.05
CA GLU A 309 -16.43 30.11 -4.07
C GLU A 309 -16.34 31.00 -5.33
N ASN A 310 -15.38 30.78 -6.23
CA ASN A 310 -15.20 31.59 -7.45
C ASN A 310 -15.07 30.79 -8.76
N GLY A 311 -15.48 29.52 -8.81
CA GLY A 311 -15.60 28.78 -10.07
C GLY A 311 -14.27 28.55 -10.84
N GLN A 312 -13.11 28.73 -10.19
CA GLN A 312 -11.82 28.33 -10.73
C GLN A 312 -11.18 27.27 -9.82
N TYR A 313 -10.96 26.08 -10.40
CA TYR A 313 -10.27 24.95 -9.78
C TYR A 313 -8.91 25.38 -9.24
N GLN A 314 -8.72 25.30 -7.92
CA GLN A 314 -7.40 25.38 -7.29
C GLN A 314 -7.14 24.19 -6.36
N SER A 315 -6.40 23.24 -6.92
CA SER A 315 -5.37 22.37 -6.35
C SER A 315 -5.53 21.90 -4.90
N GLY A 316 -6.22 20.76 -4.73
CA GLY A 316 -6.28 19.99 -3.48
C GLY A 316 -6.11 18.49 -3.68
N THR A 317 -6.87 17.82 -4.54
CA THR A 317 -6.67 16.41 -4.91
C THR A 317 -7.19 16.17 -6.30
N THR A 318 -6.64 15.19 -6.97
CA THR A 318 -6.96 14.93 -8.36
C THR A 318 -7.49 13.52 -8.57
N LEU A 319 -8.35 13.03 -7.67
CA LEU A 319 -9.18 11.84 -7.89
C LEU A 319 -10.64 12.29 -8.02
N GLU A 320 -11.28 11.96 -9.13
CA GLU A 320 -12.67 12.28 -9.48
C GLU A 320 -13.46 10.96 -9.50
N TYR A 321 -14.03 10.57 -8.36
CA TYR A 321 -14.78 9.31 -8.24
C TYR A 321 -16.11 9.36 -9.01
N GLY A 322 -16.48 8.25 -9.63
CA GLY A 322 -17.69 8.15 -10.47
C GLY A 322 -17.58 8.86 -11.82
N ILE A 323 -16.37 9.24 -12.23
CA ILE A 323 -16.10 9.98 -13.46
C ILE A 323 -15.17 9.17 -14.36
N ASP A 324 -15.57 9.04 -15.62
CA ASP A 324 -14.71 8.65 -16.73
C ASP A 324 -14.40 9.89 -17.59
N ARG A 325 -13.24 9.90 -18.22
CA ARG A 325 -12.85 10.91 -19.21
C ARG A 325 -12.53 10.20 -20.53
N PRO A 326 -13.52 9.71 -21.29
CA PRO A 326 -13.27 8.75 -22.37
C PRO A 326 -12.41 9.31 -23.50
N GLY A 327 -11.49 8.47 -24.00
CA GLY A 327 -10.62 8.78 -25.14
C GLY A 327 -9.33 9.51 -24.79
N GLN A 328 -8.53 9.79 -25.82
CA GLN A 328 -7.16 10.34 -25.70
C GLN A 328 -6.19 9.49 -24.86
N ASP A 329 -6.53 8.23 -24.66
CA ASP A 329 -5.72 7.22 -24.00
C ASP A 329 -4.48 6.91 -24.84
N TYR A 330 -3.31 6.98 -24.23
CA TYR A 330 -2.06 6.58 -24.89
C TYR A 330 -1.33 5.47 -24.12
N MET A 331 -1.78 5.14 -22.91
CA MET A 331 -1.26 4.04 -22.13
C MET A 331 -2.38 3.43 -21.28
N VAL A 332 -2.50 2.11 -21.34
CA VAL A 332 -3.51 1.34 -20.60
C VAL A 332 -2.83 0.15 -19.96
N PHE A 333 -3.06 -0.08 -18.66
CA PHE A 333 -2.43 -1.20 -17.94
C PHE A 333 -3.26 -1.64 -16.74
N ALA A 334 -3.13 -2.91 -16.38
CA ALA A 334 -3.75 -3.48 -15.20
C ALA A 334 -2.96 -3.13 -13.93
N LEU A 335 -3.66 -2.74 -12.88
CA LEU A 335 -3.10 -2.45 -11.58
C LEU A 335 -2.99 -3.72 -10.73
N ARG A 336 -1.92 -3.80 -9.95
CA ARG A 336 -1.66 -4.91 -9.02
C ARG A 336 -2.55 -4.83 -7.77
N GLU A 337 -2.97 -3.64 -7.39
CA GLU A 337 -3.92 -3.38 -6.32
C GLU A 337 -5.05 -2.50 -6.87
N SER A 338 -6.26 -2.73 -6.38
CA SER A 338 -7.51 -2.06 -6.81
C SER A 338 -7.61 -0.62 -6.29
N ARG A 339 -6.57 0.19 -6.54
CA ARG A 339 -6.39 1.52 -5.95
C ARG A 339 -6.31 2.62 -7.02
N PRO A 340 -7.26 3.56 -7.05
CA PRO A 340 -7.23 4.67 -8.02
C PRO A 340 -6.03 5.60 -7.82
N GLU A 341 -5.46 5.67 -6.61
CA GLU A 341 -4.22 6.45 -6.36
C GLU A 341 -3.04 5.92 -7.17
N LEU A 342 -3.00 4.63 -7.50
CA LEU A 342 -1.94 4.07 -8.33
C LEU A 342 -2.04 4.57 -9.76
N CYS A 343 -3.26 4.73 -10.27
CA CYS A 343 -3.49 5.30 -11.59
C CYS A 343 -3.14 6.79 -11.64
N ARG A 344 -3.52 7.55 -10.59
CA ARG A 344 -3.10 8.95 -10.41
C ARG A 344 -1.58 9.07 -10.31
N SER A 345 -0.94 8.24 -9.50
CA SER A 345 0.51 8.23 -9.32
C SER A 345 1.24 7.91 -10.62
N ALA A 346 0.71 6.99 -11.42
CA ALA A 346 1.23 6.69 -12.76
C ALA A 346 1.08 7.89 -13.71
N CYS A 347 -0.08 8.55 -13.69
CA CYS A 347 -0.28 9.78 -14.48
C CYS A 347 0.65 10.91 -14.05
N PHE A 348 0.79 11.13 -12.74
CA PHE A 348 1.71 12.11 -12.19
C PHE A 348 3.17 11.80 -12.56
N ALA A 349 3.56 10.53 -12.50
CA ALA A 349 4.90 10.08 -12.89
C ALA A 349 5.19 10.31 -14.38
N ASP A 350 4.17 10.20 -15.23
CA ASP A 350 4.26 10.38 -16.69
C ASP A 350 3.92 11.82 -17.15
N ALA A 351 3.78 12.77 -16.22
CA ALA A 351 3.72 14.19 -16.56
C ALA A 351 5.04 14.66 -17.22
N PRO A 352 5.01 15.57 -18.21
CA PRO A 352 3.85 16.33 -18.70
C PRO A 352 3.05 15.61 -19.81
N ARG A 353 3.41 14.37 -20.17
CA ARG A 353 2.71 13.61 -21.22
C ARG A 353 1.31 13.19 -20.77
N CYS A 354 1.18 12.72 -19.53
CA CYS A 354 -0.12 12.48 -18.92
C CYS A 354 -0.73 13.80 -18.46
N LYS A 355 -1.93 14.10 -18.96
CA LYS A 355 -2.73 15.25 -18.52
C LYS A 355 -3.95 14.84 -17.72
N ALA A 356 -4.46 13.62 -17.94
CA ALA A 356 -5.54 13.03 -17.16
C ALA A 356 -5.41 11.51 -17.10
N PHE A 357 -6.13 10.86 -16.20
CA PHE A 357 -6.26 9.41 -16.17
C PHE A 357 -7.72 8.98 -15.92
N THR A 358 -8.03 7.72 -16.24
CA THR A 358 -9.22 7.00 -15.75
C THR A 358 -8.75 5.70 -15.12
N TYR A 359 -9.07 5.48 -13.87
CA TYR A 359 -9.08 4.18 -13.21
C TYR A 359 -10.44 3.52 -13.44
N VAL A 360 -10.46 2.23 -13.76
CA VAL A 360 -11.66 1.41 -13.88
C VAL A 360 -11.56 0.31 -12.84
N ALA A 361 -12.62 0.15 -12.04
CA ALA A 361 -12.69 -0.85 -10.99
C ALA A 361 -12.48 -2.29 -11.53
N PRO A 362 -11.94 -3.20 -10.71
CA PRO A 362 -11.79 -4.60 -11.09
C PRO A 362 -13.15 -5.24 -11.40
N GLY A 363 -13.18 -6.17 -12.35
CA GLY A 363 -14.39 -6.89 -12.74
C GLY A 363 -15.27 -6.18 -13.78
N ILE A 364 -15.00 -4.92 -14.12
CA ILE A 364 -15.79 -4.15 -15.10
C ILE A 364 -15.36 -4.45 -16.53
N GLN A 365 -14.06 -4.41 -16.79
CA GLN A 365 -13.48 -4.71 -18.09
C GLN A 365 -12.73 -6.04 -18.05
N VAL A 366 -11.90 -6.22 -17.02
CA VAL A 366 -11.13 -7.43 -16.74
C VAL A 366 -11.10 -7.65 -15.23
N LEU A 367 -10.62 -8.82 -14.79
CA LEU A 367 -10.57 -9.19 -13.35
C LEU A 367 -9.73 -8.23 -12.50
N GLN A 368 -8.72 -7.59 -13.08
CA GLN A 368 -7.87 -6.60 -12.42
C GLN A 368 -8.40 -5.19 -12.68
N ALA A 369 -8.13 -4.26 -11.77
CA ALA A 369 -8.45 -2.86 -12.00
C ALA A 369 -7.59 -2.31 -13.16
N MET A 370 -8.17 -1.48 -14.02
CA MET A 370 -7.48 -0.95 -15.20
C MET A 370 -7.18 0.53 -15.03
N CYS A 371 -6.02 0.96 -15.48
CA CYS A 371 -5.61 2.36 -15.51
C CYS A 371 -5.38 2.83 -16.93
N TYR A 372 -5.95 3.97 -17.28
CA TYR A 372 -5.92 4.59 -18.59
C TYR A 372 -5.32 5.99 -18.49
N LEU A 373 -4.08 6.19 -18.96
CA LEU A 373 -3.43 7.50 -19.00
C LEU A 373 -3.71 8.24 -20.31
N LYS A 374 -3.97 9.54 -20.21
CA LYS A 374 -4.50 10.37 -21.29
C LYS A 374 -3.62 11.55 -21.61
N SER A 375 -3.45 11.80 -22.90
CA SER A 375 -2.56 12.82 -23.47
C SER A 375 -3.17 14.23 -23.46
N GLY A 376 -4.47 14.30 -23.19
CA GLY A 376 -5.21 15.51 -22.88
C GLY A 376 -6.20 15.28 -21.74
N ILE A 377 -7.11 16.21 -21.54
CA ILE A 377 -8.13 16.17 -20.49
C ILE A 377 -9.50 16.09 -21.19
N PRO A 378 -9.97 14.89 -21.57
CA PRO A 378 -11.29 14.72 -22.18
C PRO A 378 -12.41 15.22 -21.25
N ALA A 379 -13.55 15.57 -21.84
CA ALA A 379 -14.73 15.98 -21.07
C ALA A 379 -15.16 14.85 -20.12
N PRO A 380 -15.51 15.18 -18.85
CA PRO A 380 -15.93 14.18 -17.89
C PRO A 380 -17.31 13.62 -18.28
N GLN A 381 -17.48 12.32 -18.07
CA GLN A 381 -18.73 11.59 -18.21
C GLN A 381 -18.96 10.77 -16.94
N PHE A 382 -20.19 10.72 -16.45
CA PHE A 382 -20.51 9.94 -15.27
C PHE A 382 -20.42 8.44 -15.57
N ASN A 383 -19.64 7.73 -14.76
CA ASN A 383 -19.54 6.27 -14.76
C ASN A 383 -19.16 5.81 -13.35
N ALA A 384 -20.13 5.20 -12.65
CA ALA A 384 -20.04 4.79 -11.26
C ALA A 384 -18.91 3.79 -10.94
N HIS A 385 -18.30 3.18 -11.96
CA HIS A 385 -17.22 2.20 -11.80
C HIS A 385 -15.83 2.74 -12.13
N THR A 386 -15.70 4.06 -12.25
CA THR A 386 -14.46 4.71 -12.67
C THR A 386 -14.07 5.84 -11.75
N VAL A 387 -12.76 6.10 -11.67
CA VAL A 387 -12.19 7.24 -10.95
C VAL A 387 -11.24 7.95 -11.90
N ALA A 388 -11.59 9.15 -12.34
CA ALA A 388 -10.74 9.94 -13.21
C ALA A 388 -9.86 10.89 -12.42
N GLY A 389 -9.10 11.71 -13.12
CA GLY A 389 -8.44 12.86 -12.51
C GLY A 389 -7.33 13.41 -13.35
N THR A 390 -6.68 14.44 -12.83
CA THR A 390 -5.50 15.08 -13.42
C THR A 390 -4.28 14.85 -12.53
N PRO A 391 -3.04 15.16 -12.92
CA PRO A 391 -1.91 15.12 -11.99
C PRO A 391 -1.86 16.42 -11.14
N MET A 392 -1.69 16.32 -9.82
CA MET A 392 -1.63 17.45 -8.87
C MET A 392 -0.61 18.50 -9.34
N SER A 393 -1.08 19.71 -9.69
CA SER A 393 -0.33 20.88 -10.17
C SER A 393 0.81 20.58 -11.15
N GLN A 394 0.65 20.93 -12.43
CA GLN A 394 1.67 20.68 -13.46
C GLN A 394 3.08 21.11 -12.99
N PRO A 395 4.02 20.17 -12.73
CA PRO A 395 5.39 20.58 -12.60
C PRO A 395 5.82 21.03 -14.01
N LYS A 396 6.43 22.20 -14.11
CA LYS A 396 7.09 22.67 -15.34
C LYS A 396 8.30 21.80 -15.76
N ARG A 397 8.39 20.53 -15.32
CA ARG A 397 9.41 19.51 -15.67
C ARG A 397 8.97 18.13 -15.17
N GLY A 398 9.02 17.12 -16.04
CA GLY A 398 8.65 15.73 -15.74
C GLY A 398 9.72 14.88 -15.05
N LEU A 399 9.32 13.65 -14.72
CA LEU A 399 10.05 12.50 -14.16
C LEU A 399 10.53 12.60 -12.70
N PHE A 400 9.70 12.16 -11.73
CA PHE A 400 10.11 12.14 -10.31
C PHE A 400 9.66 10.97 -9.42
N SER A 401 9.02 9.89 -9.88
CA SER A 401 8.36 9.03 -8.87
C SER A 401 9.28 8.03 -8.13
N GLY A 402 10.35 7.47 -8.72
CA GLY A 402 11.18 6.50 -7.98
C GLY A 402 10.43 5.27 -7.45
N LEU A 403 9.18 5.05 -7.88
CA LEU A 403 8.31 3.93 -7.51
C LEU A 403 8.48 2.76 -8.49
N VAL A 404 8.07 1.56 -8.06
CA VAL A 404 8.03 0.37 -8.92
C VAL A 404 6.74 0.40 -9.75
N GLU A 405 6.88 0.34 -11.06
CA GLU A 405 5.82 0.23 -12.07
C GLU A 405 5.47 -1.24 -12.28
N THR A 406 4.27 -1.66 -11.87
CA THR A 406 3.92 -3.08 -11.88
C THR A 406 3.39 -3.55 -13.23
N ASN A 407 3.74 -4.78 -13.66
CA ASN A 407 3.34 -5.36 -14.96
C ASN A 407 3.82 -4.55 -16.16
N VAL A 408 5.03 -3.99 -16.06
CA VAL A 408 5.64 -3.13 -17.05
C VAL A 408 7.08 -3.57 -17.28
N ASN A 409 7.44 -3.77 -18.54
CA ASN A 409 8.80 -3.91 -19.00
C ASN A 409 9.25 -2.59 -19.65
N ARG A 410 10.50 -2.18 -19.46
CA ARG A 410 11.11 -1.05 -20.20
C ARG A 410 12.21 -1.60 -21.09
N PRO A 411 11.91 -2.20 -22.25
CA PRO A 411 12.90 -2.96 -23.00
C PRO A 411 14.04 -2.09 -23.57
N GLY A 412 15.28 -2.56 -23.42
CA GLY A 412 16.48 -1.92 -23.98
C GLY A 412 17.20 -0.97 -23.01
N MET A 413 18.33 -0.40 -23.46
CA MET A 413 19.25 0.40 -22.64
C MET A 413 19.79 -0.33 -21.40
N ASP A 414 19.73 -1.66 -21.38
CA ASP A 414 20.25 -2.51 -20.31
C ASP A 414 21.78 -2.46 -20.28
N TYR A 415 22.37 -2.21 -19.11
CA TYR A 415 23.83 -2.25 -18.95
C TYR A 415 24.29 -3.22 -17.86
N ARG A 416 23.36 -3.68 -17.01
CA ARG A 416 23.65 -4.64 -15.96
C ARG A 416 22.41 -5.48 -15.69
N TYR A 417 22.56 -6.79 -15.58
CA TYR A 417 21.53 -7.66 -15.03
C TYR A 417 22.14 -8.62 -14.02
N PHE A 418 21.34 -9.08 -13.07
CA PHE A 418 21.77 -10.06 -12.08
C PHE A 418 20.58 -10.82 -11.51
N VAL A 419 20.82 -12.07 -11.15
CA VAL A 419 19.86 -12.89 -10.41
C VAL A 419 19.80 -12.40 -8.96
N MET A 420 18.60 -12.32 -8.43
CA MET A 420 18.31 -11.87 -7.08
C MET A 420 18.12 -13.08 -6.17
N LYS A 421 18.53 -12.95 -4.90
CA LYS A 421 18.30 -14.01 -3.90
C LYS A 421 16.85 -14.04 -3.41
N GLU A 422 16.15 -12.91 -3.49
CA GLU A 422 14.76 -12.75 -3.07
C GLU A 422 13.93 -12.17 -4.21
N ALA A 423 12.70 -12.67 -4.37
CA ALA A 423 11.76 -12.27 -5.42
C ALA A 423 11.02 -10.97 -5.09
N ARG A 424 11.77 -9.89 -4.86
CA ARG A 424 11.24 -8.58 -4.42
C ARG A 424 11.70 -7.45 -5.36
N PRO A 425 10.80 -6.81 -6.13
CA PRO A 425 11.18 -5.73 -7.07
C PRO A 425 11.80 -4.51 -6.38
N GLU A 426 11.54 -4.30 -5.10
CA GLU A 426 12.10 -3.22 -4.29
C GLU A 426 13.63 -3.31 -4.18
N LEU A 427 14.18 -4.52 -4.15
CA LEU A 427 15.62 -4.76 -4.12
C LEU A 427 16.27 -4.41 -5.48
N CYS A 428 15.55 -4.61 -6.58
CA CYS A 428 16.00 -4.20 -7.91
C CYS A 428 15.97 -2.66 -8.06
N ARG A 429 14.93 -2.03 -7.50
CA ARG A 429 14.85 -0.57 -7.36
C ARG A 429 15.99 -0.01 -6.52
N GLU A 430 16.32 -0.64 -5.40
CA GLU A 430 17.41 -0.22 -4.52
C GLU A 430 18.77 -0.37 -5.19
N ALA A 431 19.00 -1.47 -5.92
CA ALA A 431 20.19 -1.63 -6.74
C ALA A 431 20.32 -0.50 -7.78
N CYS A 432 19.21 -0.13 -8.43
CA CYS A 432 19.19 1.02 -9.34
C CYS A 432 19.50 2.35 -8.62
N ARG A 433 18.86 2.62 -7.48
CA ARG A 433 19.08 3.84 -6.67
C ARG A 433 20.53 3.97 -6.21
N ASN A 434 21.14 2.86 -5.80
CA ASN A 434 22.53 2.80 -5.39
C ASN A 434 23.50 3.12 -6.55
N GLU A 435 23.04 2.95 -7.79
CA GLU A 435 23.75 3.34 -9.01
C GLU A 435 23.20 4.64 -9.61
N SER A 436 22.76 5.59 -8.78
CA SER A 436 22.11 6.86 -9.15
C SER A 436 22.69 7.66 -10.33
N ASN A 437 23.99 7.55 -10.60
CA ASN A 437 24.63 8.22 -11.74
C ASN A 437 24.53 7.44 -13.07
N LEU A 438 24.42 6.10 -13.01
CA LEU A 438 24.40 5.18 -14.16
C LEU A 438 23.00 4.64 -14.41
N CYS A 439 22.34 4.12 -13.36
CA CYS A 439 20.99 3.58 -13.47
C CYS A 439 19.97 4.70 -13.58
N LYS A 440 19.37 4.84 -14.76
CA LYS A 440 18.26 5.76 -15.01
C LYS A 440 16.91 5.05 -14.87
N SER A 441 16.84 3.75 -15.13
CA SER A 441 15.67 2.92 -14.87
C SER A 441 16.07 1.45 -14.63
N PHE A 442 15.14 0.63 -14.15
CA PHE A 442 15.33 -0.80 -13.97
C PHE A 442 14.11 -1.60 -14.44
N THR A 443 14.31 -2.90 -14.66
CA THR A 443 13.26 -3.90 -14.85
C THR A 443 13.60 -5.13 -14.01
N TYR A 444 12.71 -5.47 -13.08
CA TYR A 444 12.64 -6.71 -12.37
C TYR A 444 11.81 -7.72 -13.18
N VAL A 445 12.38 -8.89 -13.46
CA VAL A 445 11.70 -10.01 -14.10
C VAL A 445 11.35 -11.03 -13.01
N ARG A 446 10.07 -11.39 -12.95
CA ARG A 446 9.57 -12.35 -11.96
C ARG A 446 10.08 -13.77 -12.25
N PRO A 447 10.29 -14.58 -11.20
CA PRO A 447 10.57 -16.00 -11.39
C PRO A 447 9.34 -16.68 -12.01
N GLY A 448 9.54 -17.46 -13.07
CA GLY A 448 8.46 -18.04 -13.88
C GLY A 448 8.82 -18.11 -15.37
N SER A 449 7.86 -17.81 -16.24
CA SER A 449 7.90 -18.13 -17.67
C SER A 449 9.07 -17.53 -18.48
N LYS A 450 9.65 -16.39 -18.05
CA LYS A 450 10.82 -15.74 -18.70
C LYS A 450 12.16 -16.03 -18.03
N SER A 451 12.18 -16.44 -16.76
CA SER A 451 13.39 -16.75 -16.01
C SER A 451 13.04 -17.66 -14.84
N ALA A 452 13.79 -18.75 -14.63
CA ALA A 452 13.56 -19.66 -13.51
C ALA A 452 13.81 -18.99 -12.15
N GLU A 453 14.67 -17.97 -12.09
CA GLU A 453 15.06 -17.24 -10.88
C GLU A 453 14.73 -15.74 -11.03
N PRO A 454 14.42 -15.01 -9.94
CA PRO A 454 14.09 -13.59 -10.01
C PRO A 454 15.28 -12.79 -10.52
N MET A 455 15.09 -11.90 -11.48
CA MET A 455 16.19 -11.20 -12.15
C MET A 455 15.97 -9.68 -12.12
N CYS A 456 17.03 -8.92 -11.87
CA CYS A 456 17.04 -7.47 -11.99
C CYS A 456 17.84 -7.04 -13.21
N VAL A 457 17.34 -6.06 -13.96
CA VAL A 457 17.97 -5.50 -15.16
C VAL A 457 18.01 -3.98 -15.04
N LEU A 458 19.18 -3.43 -14.79
CA LEU A 458 19.45 -1.98 -14.67
C LEU A 458 19.78 -1.37 -16.03
N LYS A 459 19.29 -0.14 -16.24
CA LYS A 459 19.30 0.56 -17.53
C LYS A 459 19.91 1.94 -17.47
N SER A 460 20.69 2.28 -18.49
CA SER A 460 21.48 3.51 -18.60
C SER A 460 20.66 4.68 -19.13
N GLY A 461 19.41 4.42 -19.52
CA GLY A 461 18.41 5.40 -19.89
C GLY A 461 17.03 4.98 -19.38
N VAL A 462 15.99 5.68 -19.82
CA VAL A 462 14.59 5.41 -19.46
C VAL A 462 13.84 5.00 -20.73
N PRO A 463 13.90 3.70 -21.14
CA PRO A 463 13.16 3.21 -22.30
C PRO A 463 11.66 3.38 -22.09
N ALA A 464 10.90 3.50 -23.18
CA ALA A 464 9.44 3.58 -23.10
C ALA A 464 8.87 2.35 -22.39
N PRO A 465 7.87 2.51 -21.51
CA PRO A 465 7.23 1.38 -20.84
C PRO A 465 6.37 0.59 -21.84
N VAL A 466 6.40 -0.74 -21.71
CA VAL A 466 5.61 -1.71 -22.47
C VAL A 466 4.88 -2.60 -21.47
N PRO A 467 3.56 -2.81 -21.58
CA PRO A 467 2.83 -3.74 -20.72
C PRO A 467 3.42 -5.14 -20.79
N ASP A 468 3.79 -5.69 -19.64
CA ASP A 468 4.37 -7.03 -19.52
C ASP A 468 4.04 -7.62 -18.14
N PRO A 469 3.07 -8.55 -18.04
CA PRO A 469 2.62 -9.13 -16.77
C PRO A 469 3.67 -10.03 -16.09
N GLU A 470 4.89 -10.11 -16.60
CA GLU A 470 6.00 -10.88 -16.02
C GLU A 470 7.12 -9.97 -15.51
N CYS A 471 7.02 -8.66 -15.75
CA CYS A 471 8.03 -7.68 -15.39
C CYS A 471 7.45 -6.56 -14.52
N ASP A 472 8.25 -6.05 -13.60
CA ASP A 472 8.02 -4.77 -12.92
C ASP A 472 9.18 -3.85 -13.26
N SER A 473 8.96 -2.56 -13.49
CA SER A 473 10.03 -1.60 -13.84
C SER A 473 10.08 -0.43 -12.88
N GLY A 474 10.98 0.52 -13.09
CA GLY A 474 10.93 1.80 -12.39
C GLY A 474 12.03 2.74 -12.81
N VAL A 475 11.87 4.02 -12.50
CA VAL A 475 12.78 5.09 -12.92
C VAL A 475 13.55 5.63 -11.71
N ASN A 476 14.83 5.91 -11.88
CA ASN A 476 15.65 6.48 -10.82
C ASN A 476 15.50 8.02 -10.78
N PRO A 477 15.00 8.62 -9.68
CA PRO A 477 14.73 10.05 -9.59
C PRO A 477 15.98 10.92 -9.43
N SER A 478 17.18 10.33 -9.35
CA SER A 478 18.47 11.03 -9.29
C SER A 478 18.84 11.80 -10.57
N THR A 479 18.02 11.74 -11.61
CA THR A 479 18.39 12.11 -12.98
C THR A 479 18.17 13.58 -13.36
N THR A 480 17.62 14.41 -12.47
CA THR A 480 17.29 15.83 -12.82
C THR A 480 17.64 16.91 -11.78
N ARG A 481 18.37 16.63 -10.68
CA ARG A 481 18.91 17.69 -9.82
C ARG A 481 20.34 18.11 -10.22
N LYS A 482 20.44 19.16 -11.06
CA LYS A 482 21.54 20.14 -10.91
C LYS A 482 21.12 21.12 -9.82
N TYR A 483 21.51 20.85 -8.57
CA TYR A 483 22.11 21.80 -7.62
C TYR A 483 22.43 21.04 -6.32
N THR A 484 23.73 20.82 -6.12
CA THR A 484 24.47 20.75 -4.85
C THR A 484 23.93 19.86 -3.73
N ALA A 485 24.27 18.56 -3.79
CA ALA A 485 24.67 17.81 -2.60
C ALA A 485 25.88 16.96 -3.00
N VAL A 486 27.06 17.44 -2.64
CA VAL A 486 28.35 16.80 -2.91
C VAL A 486 28.60 15.76 -1.81
N GLY A 487 28.93 14.52 -2.20
CA GLY A 487 29.79 13.56 -1.48
C GLY A 487 29.31 12.89 -0.19
N THR A 488 29.06 11.57 -0.25
CA THR A 488 29.56 10.45 0.62
C THR A 488 28.55 9.28 0.63
N SER A 489 28.98 8.08 0.26
CA SER A 489 28.20 6.83 0.39
C SER A 489 28.25 6.33 1.84
N LEU A 490 27.13 5.78 2.33
CA LEU A 490 27.09 5.03 3.60
C LEU A 490 27.36 3.56 3.31
N GLU A 491 28.39 3.02 3.95
CA GLU A 491 28.78 1.61 3.92
C GLU A 491 28.20 0.93 5.15
N LEU A 492 27.04 0.27 4.99
CA LEU A 492 26.36 -0.41 6.08
C LEU A 492 27.16 -1.63 6.55
N ASP A 493 27.18 -1.84 7.86
CA ASP A 493 27.84 -2.98 8.52
C ASP A 493 29.35 -3.08 8.22
N ILE A 494 29.98 -1.93 7.94
CA ILE A 494 31.40 -1.80 7.67
C ILE A 494 32.04 -0.88 8.72
N ASP A 495 33.09 -1.38 9.36
CA ASP A 495 34.03 -0.62 10.18
C ASP A 495 35.31 -0.38 9.38
N ARG A 496 35.77 0.87 9.34
CA ARG A 496 37.06 1.25 8.77
C ARG A 496 38.04 1.60 9.88
N GLY A 497 38.30 0.69 10.82
CA GLY A 497 39.06 0.98 12.04
C GLY A 497 40.45 1.60 11.80
N GLY A 498 40.78 2.64 12.58
CA GLY A 498 42.08 3.33 12.56
C GLY A 498 42.12 4.64 11.76
N GLN A 499 43.26 5.34 11.82
CA GLN A 499 43.48 6.67 11.22
C GLN A 499 42.49 7.75 11.68
N ASP A 500 41.87 7.55 12.85
CA ASP A 500 40.96 8.51 13.47
C ASP A 500 41.74 9.72 13.97
N TYR A 501 41.35 10.92 13.55
CA TYR A 501 41.92 12.16 14.07
C TYR A 501 40.93 12.94 14.95
N ARG A 502 39.65 12.54 14.96
CA ARG A 502 38.61 13.14 15.79
C ARG A 502 37.54 12.10 16.08
N ALA A 503 37.12 12.01 17.34
CA ALA A 503 35.99 11.18 17.77
C ALA A 503 35.09 11.97 18.73
N PHE A 504 33.78 11.77 18.65
CA PHE A 504 32.82 12.44 19.53
C PHE A 504 31.51 11.65 19.68
N GLU A 505 30.85 11.82 20.84
CA GLU A 505 29.51 11.28 21.10
C GLU A 505 28.45 12.16 20.45
N MET A 506 27.41 11.52 19.93
CA MET A 506 26.39 12.15 19.11
C MET A 506 25.09 12.29 19.92
N GLN A 507 24.53 13.50 19.95
CA GLN A 507 23.20 13.74 20.55
C GLN A 507 22.07 13.18 19.67
N ASP A 508 22.25 13.19 18.35
CA ASP A 508 21.35 12.60 17.37
C ASP A 508 22.01 11.34 16.78
N ALA A 509 21.43 10.16 17.06
CA ALA A 509 21.98 8.85 16.72
C ALA A 509 21.76 8.46 15.23
N ARG A 510 21.79 9.43 14.33
CA ARG A 510 21.67 9.23 12.88
C ARG A 510 23.05 9.21 12.21
N PRO A 511 23.40 8.18 11.41
CA PRO A 511 24.70 8.09 10.74
C PRO A 511 24.96 9.25 9.77
N GLU A 512 23.91 9.90 9.26
CA GLU A 512 23.97 11.09 8.41
C GLU A 512 24.65 12.26 9.10
N VAL A 513 24.52 12.39 10.43
CA VAL A 513 25.16 13.46 11.21
C VAL A 513 26.68 13.25 11.29
N CYS A 514 27.12 11.99 11.42
CA CYS A 514 28.54 11.65 11.41
C CYS A 514 29.16 11.87 10.02
N ARG A 515 28.41 11.53 8.99
CA ARG A 515 28.74 11.79 7.59
C ARG A 515 28.90 13.29 7.31
N GLU A 516 27.95 14.11 7.74
CA GLU A 516 27.98 15.57 7.57
C GLU A 516 29.16 16.21 8.30
N ALA A 517 29.51 15.71 9.49
CA ALA A 517 30.70 16.16 10.21
C ALA A 517 32.00 15.87 9.42
N CYS A 518 32.12 14.70 8.80
CA CYS A 518 33.25 14.38 7.93
C CYS A 518 33.28 15.29 6.69
N PHE A 519 32.12 15.49 6.07
CA PHE A 519 32.00 16.31 4.88
C PHE A 519 32.40 17.78 5.12
N ASN A 520 31.96 18.36 6.24
CA ASN A 520 32.31 19.72 6.64
C ASN A 520 33.82 19.88 6.88
N GLU A 521 34.54 18.78 7.11
CA GLU A 521 36.00 18.74 7.26
C GLU A 521 36.70 18.15 6.02
N SER A 522 36.11 18.25 4.83
CA SER A 522 36.57 17.62 3.56
C SER A 522 38.06 17.72 3.19
N ASN A 523 38.78 18.75 3.66
CA ASN A 523 40.23 18.87 3.45
C ASN A 523 41.04 17.89 4.32
N ARG A 524 40.51 17.47 5.46
CA ARG A 524 41.16 16.63 6.47
C ARG A 524 40.47 15.27 6.64
N CYS A 525 39.14 15.22 6.54
CA CYS A 525 38.37 13.98 6.60
C CYS A 525 38.35 13.27 5.25
N LYS A 526 38.93 12.07 5.19
CA LYS A 526 38.95 11.16 4.03
C LYS A 526 37.95 10.01 4.17
N SER A 527 37.60 9.64 5.40
CA SER A 527 36.54 8.68 5.71
C SER A 527 35.98 8.87 7.12
N PHE A 528 34.85 8.25 7.43
CA PHE A 528 34.28 8.22 8.79
C PHE A 528 33.75 6.83 9.15
N THR A 529 33.56 6.60 10.45
CA THR A 529 32.82 5.45 11.00
C THR A 529 31.87 5.94 12.09
N TYR A 530 30.59 5.65 11.90
CA TYR A 530 29.52 5.79 12.85
C TYR A 530 29.34 4.46 13.60
N VAL A 531 29.25 4.53 14.93
CA VAL A 531 29.00 3.39 15.81
C VAL A 531 27.62 3.51 16.42
N LYS A 532 26.81 2.45 16.29
CA LYS A 532 25.44 2.39 16.82
C LYS A 532 25.43 2.52 18.36
N PRO A 533 24.41 3.17 18.94
CA PRO A 533 24.23 3.22 20.39
C PRO A 533 24.04 1.80 20.93
N GLY A 534 24.59 1.51 22.10
CA GLY A 534 24.56 0.19 22.74
C GLY A 534 25.76 -0.71 22.45
N TYR A 535 26.60 -0.39 21.45
CA TYR A 535 27.77 -1.23 21.11
C TYR A 535 29.04 -0.85 21.91
N LEU A 536 29.44 0.44 21.88
CA LEU A 536 30.60 0.95 22.62
C LEU A 536 30.24 1.90 23.78
N GLY A 537 28.94 2.10 24.03
CA GLY A 537 28.40 3.02 25.03
C GLY A 537 26.90 3.24 24.81
N THR A 538 26.23 3.93 25.72
CA THR A 538 24.77 4.19 25.63
C THR A 538 24.41 5.20 24.54
N GLN A 539 25.37 6.00 24.06
CA GLN A 539 25.21 6.97 22.99
C GLN A 539 25.95 6.54 21.72
N ALA A 540 25.48 7.01 20.57
CA ALA A 540 26.14 6.79 19.29
C ALA A 540 27.45 7.57 19.21
N ARG A 541 28.45 7.04 18.52
CA ARG A 541 29.78 7.66 18.43
C ARG A 541 30.25 7.79 16.99
N CYS A 542 30.81 8.94 16.65
CA CYS A 542 31.38 9.23 15.34
C CYS A 542 32.89 9.29 15.40
N TYR A 543 33.56 8.72 14.40
CA TYR A 543 35.01 8.71 14.23
C TYR A 543 35.38 9.23 12.83
N LEU A 544 36.04 10.38 12.76
CA LEU A 544 36.51 11.02 11.53
C LEU A 544 37.98 10.69 11.27
N LYS A 545 38.32 10.36 10.02
CA LYS A 545 39.61 9.75 9.65
C LYS A 545 40.36 10.51 8.58
N SER A 546 41.68 10.56 8.69
CA SER A 546 42.56 11.31 7.79
C SER A 546 42.96 10.54 6.53
N GLY A 547 42.65 9.25 6.45
CA GLY A 547 42.76 8.43 5.26
C GLY A 547 41.57 7.48 5.13
N ILE A 548 41.71 6.44 4.31
CA ILE A 548 40.67 5.45 4.01
C ILE A 548 41.19 4.07 4.46
N PRO A 549 41.02 3.69 5.74
CA PRO A 549 41.44 2.37 6.24
C PRO A 549 40.67 1.25 5.56
N SER A 550 41.28 0.06 5.49
CA SER A 550 40.65 -1.14 4.91
C SER A 550 39.31 -1.44 5.59
N PRO A 551 38.28 -1.82 4.83
CA PRO A 551 36.98 -2.14 5.39
C PRO A 551 37.01 -3.49 6.10
N THR A 552 36.35 -3.57 7.25
CA THR A 552 36.10 -4.80 8.00
C THR A 552 34.60 -4.91 8.26
N ILE A 553 34.05 -6.13 8.21
CA ILE A 553 32.62 -6.32 8.45
C ILE A 553 32.35 -6.19 9.95
N ASN A 554 31.45 -5.28 10.32
CA ASN A 554 30.94 -5.12 11.67
C ASN A 554 29.52 -4.57 11.63
N SER A 555 28.54 -5.40 12.00
CA SER A 555 27.11 -5.06 11.98
C SER A 555 26.70 -3.95 12.93
N ASN A 556 27.61 -3.47 13.79
CA ASN A 556 27.35 -2.37 14.72
C ASN A 556 27.88 -1.01 14.23
N THR A 557 28.45 -0.96 13.03
CA THR A 557 29.09 0.24 12.48
C THR A 557 28.61 0.56 11.06
N ILE A 558 28.66 1.84 10.70
CA ILE A 558 28.38 2.33 9.35
C ILE A 558 29.52 3.29 8.96
N SER A 559 30.19 3.08 7.83
CA SER A 559 31.32 3.91 7.41
C SER A 559 31.03 4.70 6.13
N GLY A 560 31.98 5.52 5.67
CA GLY A 560 31.90 6.20 4.35
C GLY A 560 33.19 6.92 3.97
N THR A 561 33.39 7.20 2.68
CA THR A 561 34.63 7.83 2.14
C THR A 561 34.37 9.11 1.35
N THR A 562 35.28 10.08 1.41
CA THR A 562 35.21 11.37 0.71
C THR A 562 36.19 11.40 -0.48
N LEU A 563 35.75 11.06 -1.69
CA LEU A 563 36.56 11.16 -2.90
C LEU A 563 35.85 12.03 -3.95
N SER A 564 36.16 13.33 -3.98
CA SER A 564 35.80 14.21 -5.10
C SER A 564 36.79 15.37 -5.19
N ASN A 565 37.37 15.55 -6.39
CA ASN A 565 37.99 16.81 -6.81
C ASN A 565 36.99 17.61 -7.66
N ARG A 566 37.05 18.95 -7.58
CA ARG A 566 35.99 19.88 -8.00
C ARG A 566 35.95 20.18 -9.51
N ASP A 567 36.98 19.86 -10.29
CA ASP A 567 37.16 20.54 -11.58
C ASP A 567 36.82 19.76 -12.86
N THR A 568 36.63 18.43 -12.84
CA THR A 568 36.34 17.67 -14.09
C THR A 568 35.11 16.78 -14.04
N GLY A 569 34.54 16.49 -12.87
CA GLY A 569 33.32 15.67 -12.77
C GLY A 569 33.44 14.22 -13.27
N LEU A 570 34.65 13.75 -13.62
CA LEU A 570 34.96 12.35 -13.90
C LEU A 570 35.87 11.78 -12.80
N VAL A 571 35.57 10.55 -12.38
CA VAL A 571 36.35 9.84 -11.34
C VAL A 571 37.55 9.17 -12.02
N SER A 572 38.77 9.60 -11.71
CA SER A 572 39.99 8.91 -12.15
C SER A 572 39.95 7.45 -11.65
N GLY A 573 40.17 6.47 -12.54
CA GLY A 573 39.97 5.06 -12.20
C GLY A 573 38.50 4.61 -12.24
N TRP A 574 37.66 5.24 -13.05
CA TRP A 574 36.36 4.64 -13.37
C TRP A 574 36.55 3.33 -14.17
N ILE A 575 35.79 2.29 -13.80
CA ILE A 575 35.82 0.98 -14.45
C ILE A 575 34.73 0.94 -15.53
N GLU A 576 35.17 0.89 -16.78
CA GLU A 576 34.39 0.67 -17.99
C GLU A 576 34.04 -0.82 -18.14
N THR A 577 32.82 -1.20 -17.80
CA THR A 577 32.38 -2.60 -17.86
C THR A 577 32.06 -3.06 -19.29
N ASN A 578 32.41 -4.31 -19.61
CA ASN A 578 32.28 -4.93 -20.93
C ASN A 578 33.00 -4.17 -22.05
N VAL A 579 34.12 -3.55 -21.70
CA VAL A 579 34.97 -2.78 -22.60
C VAL A 579 36.38 -3.34 -22.55
N ASP A 580 36.89 -3.74 -23.70
CA ASP A 580 38.31 -3.99 -23.92
C ASP A 580 38.96 -2.75 -24.53
N ARG A 581 40.01 -2.23 -23.90
CA ARG A 581 40.89 -1.22 -24.47
C ARG A 581 42.16 -1.88 -25.00
N GLY A 582 42.04 -2.89 -25.85
CA GLY A 582 43.15 -3.75 -26.25
C GLY A 582 44.35 -2.99 -26.86
N GLY A 583 45.57 -3.38 -26.45
CA GLY A 583 46.83 -2.82 -26.95
C GLY A 583 47.51 -1.82 -26.00
N GLN A 584 48.74 -1.43 -26.33
CA GLN A 584 49.59 -0.53 -25.51
C GLN A 584 49.88 -1.05 -24.09
N ASP A 585 49.79 -2.37 -23.88
CA ASP A 585 50.09 -3.03 -22.62
C ASP A 585 51.60 -3.05 -22.37
N TYR A 586 52.05 -2.54 -21.23
CA TYR A 586 53.46 -2.63 -20.82
C TYR A 586 53.66 -3.64 -19.69
N ARG A 587 52.58 -4.03 -19.00
CA ARG A 587 52.63 -5.02 -17.92
C ARG A 587 51.32 -5.78 -17.83
N ASN A 588 51.39 -7.07 -17.55
CA ASN A 588 50.22 -7.88 -17.22
C ASN A 588 50.56 -8.92 -16.14
N PHE A 589 49.57 -9.30 -15.35
CA PHE A 589 49.72 -10.25 -14.25
C PHE A 589 48.37 -10.86 -13.86
N GLU A 590 48.42 -12.05 -13.28
CA GLU A 590 47.23 -12.74 -12.76
C GLU A 590 46.80 -12.13 -11.42
N LEU A 591 45.49 -12.03 -11.22
CA LEU A 591 44.89 -11.48 -10.02
C LEU A 591 44.54 -12.61 -9.05
N GLN A 592 44.90 -12.44 -7.78
CA GLN A 592 44.49 -13.39 -6.73
C GLN A 592 42.99 -13.32 -6.44
N GLU A 593 42.40 -12.13 -6.59
CA GLU A 593 40.96 -11.90 -6.50
C GLU A 593 40.43 -11.45 -7.85
N ALA A 594 39.40 -12.14 -8.36
CA ALA A 594 38.81 -11.88 -9.67
C ALA A 594 37.89 -10.64 -9.66
N ARG A 595 38.48 -9.45 -9.42
CA ARG A 595 37.78 -8.16 -9.39
C ARG A 595 38.51 -7.08 -10.21
N PRO A 596 37.80 -6.31 -11.06
CA PRO A 596 38.42 -5.28 -11.89
C PRO A 596 39.05 -4.13 -11.10
N GLU A 597 38.60 -3.91 -9.86
CA GLU A 597 39.16 -2.92 -8.93
C GLU A 597 40.62 -3.19 -8.61
N SER A 598 41.05 -4.44 -8.54
CA SER A 598 42.45 -4.78 -8.30
C SER A 598 43.35 -4.35 -9.48
N CYS A 599 42.81 -4.40 -10.70
CA CYS A 599 43.52 -3.95 -11.89
C CYS A 599 43.62 -2.41 -11.94
N ARG A 600 42.56 -1.73 -11.50
CA ARG A 600 42.56 -0.28 -11.27
C ARG A 600 43.58 0.15 -10.22
N GLU A 601 43.56 -0.49 -9.05
CA GLU A 601 44.43 -0.17 -7.92
C GLU A 601 45.90 -0.30 -8.33
N ALA A 602 46.25 -1.36 -9.06
CA ALA A 602 47.59 -1.53 -9.61
C ALA A 602 47.96 -0.44 -10.63
N CYS A 603 47.03 -0.05 -11.51
CA CYS A 603 47.28 1.04 -12.45
C CYS A 603 47.48 2.38 -11.75
N ILE A 604 46.70 2.69 -10.72
CA ILE A 604 46.86 3.90 -9.90
C ILE A 604 48.21 3.89 -9.19
N ALA A 605 48.63 2.75 -8.63
CA ALA A 605 49.93 2.62 -7.97
C ALA A 605 51.11 2.84 -8.92
N GLU A 606 50.93 2.61 -10.21
CA GLU A 606 51.96 2.78 -11.25
C GLU A 606 51.77 4.09 -12.06
N ALA A 607 50.93 5.01 -11.61
CA ALA A 607 50.87 6.36 -12.18
C ALA A 607 52.21 7.10 -11.97
N PRO A 608 52.69 7.93 -12.93
CA PRO A 608 52.02 8.34 -14.17
C PRO A 608 52.31 7.42 -15.37
N LEU A 609 52.99 6.28 -15.17
CA LEU A 609 53.33 5.35 -16.25
C LEU A 609 52.10 4.61 -16.74
N CYS A 610 51.26 4.13 -15.82
CA CYS A 610 49.95 3.57 -16.16
C CYS A 610 48.94 4.67 -16.48
N LYS A 611 48.38 4.62 -17.69
CA LYS A 611 47.32 5.56 -18.13
C LYS A 611 45.98 4.86 -18.32
N ALA A 612 45.98 3.55 -18.56
CA ALA A 612 44.77 2.76 -18.64
C ALA A 612 45.04 1.31 -18.22
N PHE A 613 43.98 0.57 -17.94
CA PHE A 613 44.06 -0.87 -17.66
C PHE A 613 42.92 -1.63 -18.32
N THR A 614 43.10 -2.94 -18.50
CA THR A 614 42.06 -3.89 -18.87
C THR A 614 42.14 -5.12 -17.98
N TYR A 615 41.06 -5.39 -17.28
CA TYR A 615 40.78 -6.60 -16.54
C TYR A 615 40.09 -7.62 -17.46
N VAL A 616 40.64 -8.81 -17.55
CA VAL A 616 40.04 -9.96 -18.24
C VAL A 616 39.41 -10.87 -17.20
N LYS A 617 38.13 -11.16 -17.39
CA LYS A 617 37.32 -11.99 -16.49
C LYS A 617 37.83 -13.43 -16.48
N PRO A 618 37.76 -14.12 -15.33
CA PRO A 618 38.14 -15.53 -15.24
C PRO A 618 37.28 -16.38 -16.17
N GLY A 619 37.91 -17.34 -16.86
CA GLY A 619 37.24 -18.21 -17.82
C GLY A 619 37.06 -17.61 -19.22
N PHE A 620 37.24 -16.29 -19.38
CA PHE A 620 37.34 -15.67 -20.70
C PHE A 620 38.71 -15.99 -21.31
N ASN A 621 38.74 -16.61 -22.49
CA ASN A 621 39.93 -17.20 -23.14
C ASN A 621 40.61 -18.36 -22.37
N GLY A 622 39.94 -18.96 -21.37
CA GLY A 622 40.42 -20.18 -20.69
C GLY A 622 41.47 -19.98 -19.59
N TYR A 623 41.70 -18.75 -19.13
CA TYR A 623 42.71 -18.42 -18.09
C TYR A 623 42.07 -17.87 -16.79
N PRO A 624 42.81 -17.87 -15.65
CA PRO A 624 42.40 -17.14 -14.44
C PRO A 624 42.35 -15.62 -14.69
N ALA A 625 41.66 -14.90 -13.79
CA ALA A 625 41.46 -13.46 -13.91
C ALA A 625 42.79 -12.70 -14.06
N ARG A 626 42.90 -11.85 -15.08
CA ARG A 626 44.18 -11.22 -15.46
C ARG A 626 44.04 -9.73 -15.70
N CYS A 627 45.05 -8.97 -15.30
CA CYS A 627 45.11 -7.53 -15.48
C CYS A 627 46.17 -7.15 -16.52
N TYR A 628 45.87 -6.16 -17.35
CA TYR A 628 46.76 -5.60 -18.37
C TYR A 628 46.84 -4.07 -18.20
N LEU A 629 48.01 -3.58 -17.77
CA LEU A 629 48.31 -2.16 -17.54
C LEU A 629 48.94 -1.54 -18.79
N LYS A 630 48.52 -0.32 -19.13
CA LYS A 630 48.80 0.33 -20.41
C LYS A 630 49.46 1.69 -20.27
N SER A 631 50.41 1.97 -21.14
CA SER A 631 51.21 3.22 -21.12
C SER A 631 50.52 4.37 -21.85
N GLY A 632 49.40 4.08 -22.51
CA GLY A 632 48.50 5.03 -23.14
C GLY A 632 47.04 4.59 -23.01
N VAL A 633 46.15 5.26 -23.74
CA VAL A 633 44.70 5.07 -23.62
C VAL A 633 44.16 4.59 -24.98
N PRO A 634 44.20 3.28 -25.27
CA PRO A 634 43.65 2.71 -26.51
C PRO A 634 42.15 2.97 -26.62
N ALA A 635 41.64 3.04 -27.85
CA ALA A 635 40.21 3.23 -28.10
C ALA A 635 39.40 2.07 -27.48
N PRO A 636 38.22 2.35 -26.89
CA PRO A 636 37.41 1.31 -26.29
C PRO A 636 36.72 0.46 -27.36
N THR A 637 36.73 -0.85 -27.16
CA THR A 637 36.01 -1.83 -27.98
C THR A 637 35.08 -2.66 -27.10
N PRO A 638 33.83 -2.94 -27.52
CA PRO A 638 32.92 -3.78 -26.74
C PRO A 638 33.48 -5.21 -26.58
N SER A 639 33.55 -5.71 -25.36
CA SER A 639 33.97 -7.08 -25.06
C SER A 639 33.34 -7.56 -23.77
N ALA A 640 32.45 -8.56 -23.84
CA ALA A 640 31.77 -9.11 -22.66
C ALA A 640 32.73 -9.72 -21.62
N GLY A 641 33.93 -10.10 -22.06
CA GLY A 641 34.96 -10.72 -21.22
C GLY A 641 35.95 -9.78 -20.57
N CYS A 642 35.92 -8.49 -20.92
CA CYS A 642 36.90 -7.51 -20.46
C CYS A 642 36.21 -6.31 -19.82
N ASP A 643 36.79 -5.78 -18.75
CA ASP A 643 36.44 -4.47 -18.20
C ASP A 643 37.70 -3.61 -18.22
N SER A 644 37.61 -2.31 -18.51
CA SER A 644 38.79 -1.43 -18.63
C SER A 644 38.67 -0.20 -17.75
N GLY A 645 39.68 0.66 -17.73
CA GLY A 645 39.56 1.97 -17.10
C GLY A 645 40.72 2.87 -17.45
N VAL A 646 40.53 4.18 -17.28
CA VAL A 646 41.51 5.22 -17.57
C VAL A 646 41.88 5.94 -16.28
N ILE A 647 43.18 6.12 -16.07
CA ILE A 647 43.74 6.87 -14.93
C ILE A 647 44.23 8.20 -15.48
N ASP A 648 43.60 9.29 -15.05
CA ASP A 648 44.09 10.63 -15.34
C ASP A 648 45.32 10.93 -14.47
N LYS A 649 46.22 11.77 -15.00
CA LYS A 649 47.43 12.23 -14.28
C LYS A 649 47.01 12.81 -12.93
N LEU A 650 47.36 12.10 -11.85
CA LEU A 650 47.24 12.60 -10.48
C LEU A 650 48.13 13.82 -10.25
#